data_AF-A0A8T9SWA6-F1
#
_entry.id   AF-A0A8T9SWA6-F1
#
_cell.length_a   1.000
_cell.length_b   1.000
_cell.length_c   1.000
_cell.angle_alpha   90.00
_cell.angle_beta   90.00
_cell.angle_gamma   90.00
#
_symmetry.space_group_name_H-M   'P 1'
#
loop_
_entity.id
_entity.type
_entity.pdbx_description
1 polymer ?
#
loop_
_entity_poly.entity_id
_entity_poly.type
_entity_poly.pdbx_seq_one_letter_code
_entity_poly.pdbx_strand_id
1 'polypeptide(L)'
;MPTSAPSVPLHRWSPWLLGPALLAVLAVGLALFHYFTGAQYTLPLQPVTQLKPLPLTLDTVRVGLAGLPVRANAYLLTQTHDVAGPFVRPTAALVFLAVLAGSLVYFLSTITSLSRPVFVAGMASVFFLLMSLSPDLLGVFDAQRQYFLVIALVTLGLPAYAFHAFWPDVPRWQRLAAFAVLVAGLSALLFTRSSYPTDITALQLATYATRGGAVAVALVVLWLGFENVHGLLWVGTLSEQPRYRLGRLPLLALSILYLTLLFLYYWRNGTVQLTATFRLDPLVFLPPAALVGWLGLRRRAPTYNEWLPYATGMAPLYLTLLAIAAATLGYALATLNDPLLEAARQFTALAFLGCGGGFLLYLIFNFGPLIKQRLPVYRVVYQPRRLPFYVVYIMGLGLLLITGLRTHFFVLDQVEAGFYNNLGDVTRLQSEQQPEVTPIALLAERYYAESDVLDRFNHKASWGRAALYRFRFQRQNEINALRRALSRAPSPRLSLRLAALYNEPADFFDRQQALREGLRAAPDDALLASDMAQLYSRSTLTDSVDYYLNRAEAAAPANEAIRTNRLAFLIQQQDLAAAREWSANHAATNEQPALQSNELLLARLAQQPAPTVPQPEVNQGLSLPTFARLYHLALAHATARDTSLLSTLRQLHQQPIDSAYHEQLTFLLALTQHYGGRLAAAQTTLQPLTLGTNASAAYYQNLMGTWLLQQQLYTRAENLFTSALVHGYPEARVGRAYAFALNGEPEWGRTALPAPDSLDYAGRLLRQVLTLSYPTDYATAPDSVKAHFLVVQGSTLPPAQWLPAAVALPASVRPVALLAQLPRALEVGQVASVRQIVEQAAPPPATKSRLASRWNVVRGKLYLAEQRWDELQQLVSTGYFSVTDRPKYLTYQALLAAHVQSTTADKPFTVLLREAPFEPEAILAAADFYTNQQKYQQAYDALVRGLEYAPNSTQLLRAYVLATLPVGLSTYATDPLNQLRALLSPPEYATFLAQYEARRAALTTATESWN
;
A
#
# COMPACT_ATOMS: atom_id res chain seq x y z
N MET A 1 22.37 66.79 -40.39
CA MET A 1 22.95 66.03 -39.25
C MET A 1 21.82 65.25 -38.60
N PRO A 2 21.84 63.91 -38.55
CA PRO A 2 20.78 63.15 -37.90
C PRO A 2 21.05 63.12 -36.40
N THR A 3 20.14 63.70 -35.61
CA THR A 3 20.09 63.53 -34.16
C THR A 3 19.76 62.07 -33.86
N SER A 4 20.74 61.37 -33.30
CA SER A 4 20.64 60.01 -32.77
C SER A 4 19.37 59.82 -31.93
N ALA A 5 18.60 58.80 -32.29
CA ALA A 5 17.52 58.28 -31.44
C ALA A 5 18.08 57.92 -30.05
N PRO A 6 17.38 58.22 -28.95
CA PRO A 6 17.81 57.77 -27.64
C PRO A 6 17.73 56.24 -27.60
N SER A 7 18.89 55.61 -27.47
CA SER A 7 19.05 54.21 -27.11
C SER A 7 18.21 53.91 -25.85
N VAL A 8 17.29 52.95 -25.95
CA VAL A 8 16.54 52.43 -24.79
C VAL A 8 17.54 51.72 -23.86
N PRO A 9 17.82 52.23 -22.65
CA PRO A 9 18.74 51.54 -21.75
C PRO A 9 18.04 50.30 -21.18
N LEU A 10 18.76 49.17 -21.21
CA LEU A 10 18.40 47.93 -20.53
C LEU A 10 18.13 48.19 -19.04
N HIS A 11 17.08 47.53 -18.56
CA HIS A 11 16.47 47.66 -17.24
C HIS A 11 17.45 47.62 -16.06
N ARG A 12 17.57 48.73 -15.32
CA ARG A 12 17.84 48.64 -13.88
C ARG A 12 16.50 48.53 -13.17
N TRP A 13 16.10 47.31 -12.83
CA TRP A 13 14.98 47.10 -11.90
C TRP A 13 15.32 47.84 -10.61
N SER A 14 14.41 48.70 -10.13
CA SER A 14 14.58 49.26 -8.80
C SER A 14 14.60 48.09 -7.80
N PRO A 15 15.59 48.00 -6.90
CA PRO A 15 15.65 46.91 -5.92
C PRO A 15 14.37 46.80 -5.07
N TRP A 16 13.60 47.90 -4.96
CA TRP A 16 12.28 47.95 -4.33
C TRP A 16 11.22 47.05 -4.98
N LEU A 17 11.33 46.77 -6.28
CA LEU A 17 10.34 45.97 -7.02
C LEU A 17 10.62 44.46 -6.96
N LEU A 18 11.83 44.05 -6.56
CA LEU A 18 12.23 42.64 -6.56
C LEU A 18 11.38 41.79 -5.62
N GLY A 19 11.15 42.27 -4.40
CA GLY A 19 10.36 41.58 -3.40
C GLY A 19 8.89 41.33 -3.79
N PRO A 20 8.09 42.36 -4.15
CA PRO A 20 6.71 42.15 -4.56
C PRO A 20 6.61 41.38 -5.89
N ALA A 21 7.61 41.50 -6.78
CA ALA A 21 7.66 40.69 -8.00
C ALA A 21 7.89 39.21 -7.68
N LEU A 22 8.81 38.88 -6.76
CA LEU A 22 9.03 37.51 -6.30
C LEU A 22 7.75 36.92 -5.69
N LEU A 23 7.08 37.67 -4.80
CA LEU A 23 5.80 37.24 -4.21
C LEU A 23 4.73 36.99 -5.28
N ALA A 24 4.59 37.87 -6.26
CA ALA A 24 3.61 37.72 -7.34
C ALA A 24 3.93 36.49 -8.22
N VAL A 25 5.19 36.30 -8.60
CA VAL A 25 5.62 35.14 -9.40
C VAL A 25 5.40 33.84 -8.64
N LEU A 26 5.75 33.78 -7.35
CA LEU A 26 5.50 32.62 -6.51
C LEU A 26 4.00 32.33 -6.37
N ALA A 27 3.17 33.34 -6.11
CA ALA A 27 1.73 33.17 -5.98
C ALA A 27 1.07 32.69 -7.28
N VAL A 28 1.46 33.25 -8.43
CA VAL A 28 0.99 32.80 -9.75
C VAL A 28 1.47 31.39 -10.05
N GLY A 29 2.74 31.07 -9.76
CA GLY A 29 3.30 29.73 -9.92
C GLY A 29 2.59 28.69 -9.06
N LEU A 30 2.26 29.02 -7.81
CA LEU A 30 1.48 28.16 -6.90
C LEU A 30 0.04 27.97 -7.39
N ALA A 31 -0.61 29.03 -7.88
CA ALA A 31 -1.95 28.91 -8.45
C ALA A 31 -1.95 27.99 -9.69
N LEU A 32 -0.96 28.12 -10.57
CA LEU A 32 -0.78 27.22 -11.72
C LEU A 32 -0.48 25.79 -11.28
N PHE A 33 0.38 25.61 -10.27
CA PHE A 33 0.67 24.30 -9.70
C PHE A 33 -0.60 23.63 -9.17
N HIS A 34 -1.40 24.34 -8.37
CA HIS A 34 -2.66 23.83 -7.82
C HIS A 34 -3.76 23.67 -8.87
N TYR A 35 -3.73 24.41 -9.98
CA TYR A 35 -4.63 24.20 -11.11
C TYR A 35 -4.51 22.77 -11.68
N PHE A 36 -3.28 22.24 -11.78
CA PHE A 36 -3.05 20.89 -12.27
C PHE A 36 -3.06 19.81 -11.17
N THR A 37 -2.62 20.16 -9.95
CA THR A 37 -2.36 19.16 -8.89
C THR A 37 -3.35 19.19 -7.74
N GLY A 38 -4.12 20.27 -7.56
CA GLY A 38 -5.04 20.44 -6.42
C GLY A 38 -6.01 19.28 -6.28
N ALA A 39 -6.48 18.77 -7.43
CA ALA A 39 -7.30 17.57 -7.52
C ALA A 39 -6.62 16.36 -6.85
N GLN A 40 -5.39 16.04 -7.23
CA GLN A 40 -4.66 14.87 -6.74
C GLN A 40 -4.36 14.94 -5.23
N TYR A 41 -4.07 16.13 -4.71
CA TYR A 41 -3.74 16.30 -3.30
C TYR A 41 -4.96 16.31 -2.36
N THR A 42 -6.08 16.87 -2.82
CA THR A 42 -7.29 17.00 -2.00
C THR A 42 -8.17 15.77 -2.11
N LEU A 43 -8.27 15.17 -3.29
CA LEU A 43 -9.03 13.95 -3.57
C LEU A 43 -8.13 12.92 -4.23
N PRO A 44 -7.13 12.36 -3.51
CA PRO A 44 -6.25 11.34 -4.06
C PRO A 44 -7.03 10.07 -4.37
N LEU A 45 -6.80 9.56 -5.57
CA LEU A 45 -7.25 8.24 -6.00
C LEU A 45 -6.21 7.21 -5.59
N GLN A 46 -6.65 6.15 -4.93
CA GLN A 46 -5.77 5.09 -4.45
C GLN A 46 -6.31 3.73 -4.92
N PRO A 47 -5.42 2.82 -5.35
CA PRO A 47 -5.82 1.45 -5.63
C PRO A 47 -6.10 0.71 -4.31
N VAL A 48 -7.28 0.09 -4.22
CA VAL A 48 -7.69 -0.81 -3.16
C VAL A 48 -7.43 -2.23 -3.64
N THR A 49 -6.46 -2.89 -3.01
CA THR A 49 -6.06 -4.26 -3.38
C THR A 49 -6.97 -5.29 -2.73
N GLN A 50 -7.39 -6.27 -3.51
CA GLN A 50 -8.20 -7.40 -3.10
C GLN A 50 -7.39 -8.69 -3.30
N LEU A 51 -7.42 -9.59 -2.32
CA LEU A 51 -6.78 -10.90 -2.40
C LEU A 51 -7.82 -11.96 -2.71
N LYS A 52 -7.62 -12.70 -3.80
CA LYS A 52 -8.41 -13.90 -4.11
C LYS A 52 -7.57 -15.15 -3.83
N PRO A 53 -7.92 -15.97 -2.83
CA PRO A 53 -7.14 -17.16 -2.52
C PRO A 53 -7.21 -18.17 -3.66
N LEU A 54 -6.07 -18.78 -3.99
CA LEU A 54 -5.91 -19.83 -4.98
C LEU A 54 -5.20 -21.02 -4.32
N PRO A 55 -5.74 -22.25 -4.39
CA PRO A 55 -5.07 -23.42 -3.82
C PRO A 55 -3.76 -23.69 -4.59
N LEU A 56 -2.65 -23.81 -3.87
CA LEU A 56 -1.33 -24.08 -4.40
C LEU A 56 -0.72 -25.31 -3.71
N THR A 57 -0.06 -26.18 -4.50
CA THR A 57 0.72 -27.30 -3.96
C THR A 57 2.20 -26.89 -3.87
N LEU A 58 2.76 -26.86 -2.66
CA LEU A 58 4.13 -26.43 -2.40
C LEU A 58 5.16 -27.55 -2.58
N ASP A 59 4.89 -28.70 -1.98
CA ASP A 59 5.68 -29.94 -2.12
C ASP A 59 4.75 -31.14 -1.97
N THR A 60 5.31 -32.34 -2.13
CA THR A 60 4.63 -33.61 -1.88
C THR A 60 5.42 -34.44 -0.88
N VAL A 61 4.79 -34.81 0.22
CA VAL A 61 5.34 -35.77 1.19
C VAL A 61 5.05 -37.18 0.68
N ARG A 62 6.11 -37.96 0.45
CA ARG A 62 5.98 -39.32 -0.09
C ARG A 62 5.90 -40.36 1.00
N VAL A 63 4.87 -41.20 0.94
CA VAL A 63 4.76 -42.45 1.68
C VAL A 63 4.83 -43.58 0.66
N GLY A 64 6.02 -44.18 0.51
CA GLY A 64 6.26 -45.16 -0.56
C GLY A 64 5.99 -44.59 -1.95
N LEU A 65 4.96 -45.11 -2.63
CA LEU A 65 4.52 -44.67 -3.96
C LEU A 65 3.43 -43.59 -3.92
N ALA A 66 2.84 -43.32 -2.76
CA ALA A 66 1.83 -42.29 -2.59
C ALA A 66 2.47 -40.93 -2.30
N GLY A 67 1.91 -39.87 -2.85
CA GLY A 67 2.30 -38.48 -2.56
C GLY A 67 1.15 -37.73 -1.89
N LEU A 68 1.36 -37.28 -0.67
CA LEU A 68 0.44 -36.41 0.06
C LEU A 68 0.81 -34.94 -0.25
N PRO A 69 -0.12 -34.14 -0.79
CA PRO A 69 0.17 -32.77 -1.18
C PRO A 69 0.29 -31.86 0.04
N VAL A 70 1.39 -31.10 0.13
CA VAL A 70 1.52 -29.98 1.06
C VAL A 70 0.86 -28.77 0.40
N ARG A 71 -0.38 -28.49 0.79
CA ARG A 71 -1.16 -27.38 0.26
C ARG A 71 -0.84 -26.09 1.00
N ALA A 72 -0.93 -24.98 0.30
CA ALA A 72 -0.98 -23.63 0.84
C ALA A 72 -1.91 -22.76 -0.02
N ASN A 73 -2.30 -21.61 0.51
CA ASN A 73 -3.04 -20.62 -0.27
C ASN A 73 -2.06 -19.68 -0.93
N ALA A 74 -2.11 -19.55 -2.26
CA ALA A 74 -1.58 -18.38 -2.94
C ALA A 74 -2.66 -17.29 -3.00
N TYR A 75 -2.28 -16.05 -3.30
CA TYR A 75 -3.22 -14.93 -3.39
C TYR A 75 -3.11 -14.26 -4.75
N LEU A 76 -4.14 -14.37 -5.57
CA LEU A 76 -4.25 -13.59 -6.79
C LEU A 76 -4.68 -12.16 -6.43
N LEU A 77 -3.91 -11.16 -6.83
CA LEU A 77 -4.20 -9.76 -6.53
C LEU A 77 -5.00 -9.14 -7.65
N THR A 78 -6.07 -8.44 -7.29
CA THR A 78 -6.75 -7.47 -8.15
C THR A 78 -6.85 -6.13 -7.43
N GLN A 79 -7.04 -5.06 -8.19
CA GLN A 79 -7.12 -3.70 -7.67
C GLN A 79 -8.36 -2.98 -8.21
N THR A 80 -9.14 -2.40 -7.31
CA THR A 80 -10.20 -1.42 -7.62
C THR A 80 -9.76 -0.04 -7.17
N HIS A 81 -10.52 1.00 -7.43
CA HIS A 81 -10.13 2.37 -7.04
C HIS A 81 -11.09 2.97 -6.01
N ASP A 82 -10.54 3.71 -5.07
CA ASP A 82 -11.29 4.50 -4.09
C ASP A 82 -10.67 5.90 -3.93
N VAL A 83 -11.45 6.82 -3.35
CA VAL A 83 -11.03 8.18 -3.03
C VAL A 83 -10.89 8.29 -1.51
N ALA A 84 -9.68 8.62 -1.04
CA ALA A 84 -9.40 8.70 0.40
C ALA A 84 -9.90 10.03 1.04
N GLY A 85 -9.90 11.12 0.28
CA GLY A 85 -10.28 12.46 0.74
C GLY A 85 -11.79 12.75 0.78
N PRO A 86 -12.21 14.03 0.82
CA PRO A 86 -11.39 15.24 0.75
C PRO A 86 -10.47 15.46 1.96
N PHE A 87 -9.18 15.65 1.71
CA PHE A 87 -8.25 16.13 2.74
C PHE A 87 -8.35 17.65 2.90
N VAL A 88 -8.44 18.12 4.14
CA VAL A 88 -8.32 19.55 4.45
C VAL A 88 -6.87 20.00 4.19
N ARG A 89 -6.66 21.27 3.78
CA ARG A 89 -5.37 21.77 3.28
C ARG A 89 -4.78 22.88 4.16
N PRO A 90 -4.37 22.60 5.42
CA PRO A 90 -3.80 23.62 6.30
C PRO A 90 -2.48 24.18 5.78
N THR A 91 -1.67 23.38 5.09
CA THR A 91 -0.42 23.85 4.44
C THR A 91 -0.69 24.88 3.36
N ALA A 92 -1.73 24.70 2.54
CA ALA A 92 -2.13 25.70 1.54
C ALA A 92 -2.67 26.99 2.20
N ALA A 93 -3.37 26.86 3.33
CA ALA A 93 -3.81 28.01 4.12
C ALA A 93 -2.63 28.80 4.68
N LEU A 94 -1.62 28.13 5.26
CA LEU A 94 -0.40 28.78 5.74
C LEU A 94 0.36 29.52 4.63
N VAL A 95 0.51 28.89 3.46
CA VAL A 95 1.15 29.53 2.29
C VAL A 95 0.36 30.75 1.84
N PHE A 96 -0.97 30.65 1.76
CA PHE A 96 -1.85 31.77 1.44
C PHE A 96 -1.68 32.93 2.44
N LEU A 97 -1.69 32.65 3.74
CA LEU A 97 -1.51 33.66 4.79
C LEU A 97 -0.10 34.27 4.77
N ALA A 98 0.94 33.50 4.45
CA ALA A 98 2.29 34.02 4.31
C ALA A 98 2.40 35.01 3.14
N VAL A 99 1.78 34.69 1.99
CA VAL A 99 1.71 35.62 0.84
C VAL A 99 0.87 36.85 1.20
N LEU A 100 -0.23 36.67 1.93
CA LEU A 100 -1.07 37.78 2.39
C LEU A 100 -0.31 38.72 3.33
N ALA A 101 0.42 38.17 4.32
CA ALA A 101 1.24 38.93 5.25
C ALA A 101 2.35 39.70 4.53
N GLY A 102 3.10 39.04 3.64
CA GLY A 102 4.12 39.69 2.82
C GLY A 102 3.54 40.80 1.94
N SER A 103 2.39 40.54 1.31
CA SER A 103 1.70 41.52 0.47
C SER A 103 1.19 42.71 1.28
N LEU A 104 0.70 42.49 2.50
CA LEU A 104 0.28 43.55 3.43
C LEU A 104 1.44 44.47 3.81
N VAL A 105 2.62 43.91 4.08
CA VAL A 105 3.86 44.67 4.37
C VAL A 105 4.25 45.57 3.18
N TYR A 106 4.27 45.02 1.96
CA TYR A 106 4.56 45.80 0.76
C TYR A 106 3.46 46.82 0.45
N PHE A 107 2.20 46.50 0.71
CA PHE A 107 1.08 47.40 0.51
C PHE A 107 1.17 48.61 1.46
N LEU A 108 1.31 48.39 2.78
CA LEU A 108 1.45 49.44 3.80
C LEU A 108 2.67 50.34 3.56
N SER A 109 3.82 49.74 3.29
CA SER A 109 5.05 50.51 3.00
C SER A 109 4.92 51.37 1.73
N THR A 110 4.15 50.91 0.74
CA THR A 110 3.90 51.67 -0.48
C THR A 110 2.90 52.80 -0.24
N ILE A 111 1.71 52.52 0.31
CA ILE A 111 0.63 53.51 0.43
C ILE A 111 0.99 54.68 1.35
N THR A 112 1.83 54.46 2.37
CA THR A 112 2.28 55.52 3.29
C THR A 112 3.16 56.58 2.61
N SER A 113 3.69 56.28 1.42
CA SER A 113 4.51 57.19 0.62
C SER A 113 3.72 57.92 -0.49
N LEU A 114 2.41 57.69 -0.58
CA LEU A 114 1.56 58.23 -1.64
C LEU A 114 0.79 59.47 -1.18
N SER A 115 0.09 60.10 -2.12
CA SER A 115 -0.75 61.27 -1.86
C SER A 115 -1.86 60.93 -0.86
N ARG A 116 -2.30 61.94 -0.10
CA ARG A 116 -3.37 61.81 0.91
C ARG A 116 -4.61 61.01 0.44
N PRO A 117 -5.23 61.28 -0.73
CA PRO A 117 -6.42 60.53 -1.13
C PRO A 117 -6.12 59.04 -1.37
N VAL A 118 -4.96 58.71 -1.93
CA VAL A 118 -4.56 57.32 -2.17
C VAL A 118 -4.20 56.61 -0.86
N PHE A 119 -3.53 57.32 0.06
CA PHE A 119 -3.26 56.80 1.40
C PHE A 119 -4.54 56.46 2.15
N VAL A 120 -5.54 57.36 2.16
CA VAL A 120 -6.84 57.14 2.82
C VAL A 120 -7.57 55.93 2.20
N ALA A 121 -7.64 55.84 0.88
CA ALA A 121 -8.25 54.70 0.19
C ALA A 121 -7.50 53.38 0.47
N GLY A 122 -6.17 53.44 0.48
CA GLY A 122 -5.31 52.30 0.82
C GLY A 122 -5.54 51.81 2.26
N MET A 123 -5.55 52.73 3.23
CA MET A 123 -5.79 52.38 4.64
C MET A 123 -7.20 51.85 4.87
N ALA A 124 -8.21 52.41 4.20
CA ALA A 124 -9.56 51.86 4.24
C ALA A 124 -9.58 50.39 3.78
N SER A 125 -8.85 50.07 2.69
CA SER A 125 -8.73 48.70 2.20
C SER A 125 -8.04 47.77 3.22
N VAL A 126 -7.02 48.26 3.93
CA VAL A 126 -6.37 47.51 5.02
C VAL A 126 -7.34 47.27 6.18
N PHE A 127 -8.13 48.27 6.57
CA PHE A 127 -9.12 48.12 7.64
C PHE A 127 -10.19 47.09 7.29
N PHE A 128 -10.72 47.12 6.07
CA PHE A 128 -11.67 46.10 5.60
C PHE A 128 -11.03 44.71 5.57
N LEU A 129 -9.77 44.59 5.14
CA LEU A 129 -9.06 43.32 5.16
C LEU A 129 -8.93 42.78 6.60
N LEU A 130 -8.45 43.60 7.54
CA LEU A 130 -8.28 43.19 8.95
C LEU A 130 -9.61 42.82 9.61
N MET A 131 -10.67 43.58 9.34
CA MET A 131 -12.03 43.25 9.77
C MET A 131 -12.50 41.92 9.19
N SER A 132 -12.20 41.64 7.91
CA SER A 132 -12.62 40.39 7.28
C SER A 132 -12.00 39.15 7.91
N LEU A 133 -10.75 39.24 8.40
CA LEU A 133 -10.01 38.10 8.96
C LEU A 133 -10.59 37.57 10.29
N SER A 134 -11.35 38.38 11.03
CA SER A 134 -11.99 38.02 12.32
C SER A 134 -11.06 37.25 13.29
N PRO A 135 -9.84 37.73 13.55
CA PRO A 135 -8.83 36.99 14.34
C PRO A 135 -9.23 36.78 15.80
N ASP A 136 -10.15 37.58 16.34
CA ASP A 136 -10.63 37.46 17.72
C ASP A 136 -11.27 36.10 18.02
N LEU A 137 -11.88 35.46 17.01
CA LEU A 137 -12.46 34.12 17.13
C LEU A 137 -11.43 33.03 17.46
N LEU A 138 -10.14 33.32 17.36
CA LEU A 138 -9.05 32.41 17.72
C LEU A 138 -8.73 32.36 19.21
N GLY A 139 -9.39 33.20 20.02
CA GLY A 139 -9.28 33.17 21.48
C GLY A 139 -7.93 33.66 22.02
N VAL A 140 -7.24 34.57 21.31
CA VAL A 140 -5.94 35.13 21.76
C VAL A 140 -6.08 35.91 23.08
N PHE A 141 -7.21 36.63 23.23
CA PHE A 141 -7.58 37.35 24.45
C PHE A 141 -8.93 36.87 24.95
N ASP A 142 -10.01 37.43 24.41
CA ASP A 142 -11.40 37.05 24.69
C ASP A 142 -12.13 36.94 23.35
N ALA A 143 -12.65 35.76 23.03
CA ALA A 143 -13.30 35.50 21.74
C ALA A 143 -14.59 36.29 21.52
N GLN A 144 -15.18 36.86 22.57
CA GLN A 144 -16.40 37.68 22.48
C GLN A 144 -16.12 39.16 22.22
N ARG A 145 -14.86 39.60 22.34
CA ARG A 145 -14.45 41.00 22.22
C ARG A 145 -13.45 41.19 21.08
N GLN A 146 -13.49 42.33 20.40
CA GLN A 146 -12.65 42.62 19.23
C GLN A 146 -11.25 43.17 19.60
N TYR A 147 -10.64 42.66 20.66
CA TYR A 147 -9.39 43.22 21.20
C TYR A 147 -8.22 43.07 20.24
N PHE A 148 -8.07 41.91 19.59
CA PHE A 148 -6.99 41.69 18.63
C PHE A 148 -7.16 42.58 17.41
N LEU A 149 -8.38 42.73 16.89
CA LEU A 149 -8.64 43.65 15.78
C LEU A 149 -8.24 45.09 16.16
N VAL A 150 -8.64 45.57 17.33
CA VAL A 150 -8.27 46.91 17.81
C VAL A 150 -6.74 47.05 17.92
N ILE A 151 -6.06 46.07 18.50
CA ILE A 151 -4.59 46.06 18.58
C ILE A 151 -3.98 46.10 17.17
N ALA A 152 -4.43 45.27 16.24
CA ALA A 152 -3.92 45.26 14.87
C ALA A 152 -4.14 46.60 14.15
N LEU A 153 -5.32 47.22 14.31
CA LEU A 153 -5.63 48.53 13.74
C LEU A 153 -4.74 49.63 14.33
N VAL A 154 -4.49 49.62 15.64
CA VAL A 154 -3.62 50.59 16.32
C VAL A 154 -2.15 50.37 15.91
N THR A 155 -1.68 49.12 16.00
CA THR A 155 -0.30 48.72 15.72
C THR A 155 0.10 48.92 14.27
N LEU A 156 -0.81 48.77 13.30
CA LEU A 156 -0.51 49.01 11.88
C LEU A 156 -0.93 50.43 11.45
N GLY A 157 -2.06 50.94 11.95
CA GLY A 157 -2.63 52.22 11.55
C GLY A 157 -1.88 53.42 12.09
N LEU A 158 -1.46 53.43 13.36
CA LEU A 158 -0.72 54.57 13.92
C LEU A 158 0.66 54.74 13.25
N PRO A 159 1.50 53.69 13.08
CA PRO A 159 2.75 53.83 12.35
C PRO A 159 2.55 54.21 10.89
N ALA A 160 1.49 53.70 10.23
CA ALA A 160 1.16 54.10 8.86
C ALA A 160 0.81 55.58 8.76
N TYR A 161 -0.01 56.09 9.67
CA TYR A 161 -0.31 57.51 9.74
C TYR A 161 0.94 58.34 10.07
N ALA A 162 1.79 57.88 10.99
CA ALA A 162 3.02 58.59 11.36
C ALA A 162 4.02 58.70 10.19
N PHE A 163 4.24 57.61 9.44
CA PHE A 163 5.06 57.62 8.23
C PHE A 163 4.47 58.48 7.10
N HIS A 164 3.15 58.64 7.06
CA HIS A 164 2.48 59.47 6.05
C HIS A 164 2.48 60.96 6.42
N ALA A 165 2.16 61.29 7.67
CA ALA A 165 1.91 62.66 8.11
C ALA A 165 3.13 63.36 8.74
N PHE A 166 3.96 62.63 9.50
CA PHE A 166 5.07 63.21 10.27
C PHE A 166 6.46 62.84 9.73
N TRP A 167 6.60 61.67 9.09
CA TRP A 167 7.89 61.17 8.61
C TRP A 167 7.92 60.86 7.10
N PRO A 168 7.58 61.84 6.22
CA PRO A 168 7.55 61.61 4.77
C PRO A 168 8.91 61.22 4.19
N ASP A 169 10.01 61.73 4.77
CA ASP A 169 11.38 61.54 4.24
C ASP A 169 12.00 60.17 4.55
N VAL A 170 11.36 59.35 5.39
CA VAL A 170 11.88 58.02 5.75
C VAL A 170 11.96 57.13 4.51
N PRO A 171 13.14 56.53 4.22
CA PRO A 171 13.33 55.70 3.04
C PRO A 171 12.47 54.44 3.09
N ARG A 172 12.04 53.98 1.92
CA ARG A 172 11.04 52.90 1.78
C ARG A 172 11.46 51.57 2.41
N TRP A 173 12.76 51.25 2.43
CA TRP A 173 13.25 50.02 3.05
C TRP A 173 13.07 50.04 4.58
N GLN A 174 13.18 51.21 5.23
CA GLN A 174 12.91 51.35 6.68
C GLN A 174 11.42 51.19 6.97
N ARG A 175 10.55 51.76 6.12
CA ARG A 175 9.10 51.56 6.20
C ARG A 175 8.75 50.07 6.04
N LEU A 176 9.36 49.41 5.05
CA LEU A 176 9.20 47.97 4.82
C LEU A 176 9.64 47.15 6.03
N ALA A 177 10.84 47.41 6.57
CA ALA A 177 11.36 46.72 7.75
C ALA A 177 10.46 46.93 8.98
N ALA A 178 9.99 48.17 9.20
CA ALA A 178 9.07 48.48 10.28
C ALA A 178 7.76 47.69 10.16
N PHE A 179 7.10 47.73 8.99
CA PHE A 179 5.87 46.96 8.79
C PHE A 179 6.12 45.44 8.81
N ALA A 180 7.27 44.97 8.33
CA ALA A 180 7.64 43.56 8.41
C ALA A 180 7.72 43.09 9.87
N VAL A 181 8.38 43.86 10.74
CA VAL A 181 8.45 43.56 12.19
C VAL A 181 7.06 43.60 12.83
N LEU A 182 6.24 44.61 12.51
CA LEU A 182 4.90 44.74 13.09
C LEU A 182 3.97 43.59 12.67
N VAL A 183 3.94 43.26 11.37
CA VAL A 183 3.12 42.16 10.84
C VAL A 183 3.64 40.81 11.34
N ALA A 184 4.96 40.61 11.41
CA ALA A 184 5.54 39.40 11.97
C ALA A 184 5.23 39.26 13.46
N GLY A 185 5.31 40.36 14.24
CA GLY A 185 4.95 40.38 15.66
C GLY A 185 3.48 40.05 15.91
N LEU A 186 2.56 40.64 15.13
CA LEU A 186 1.13 40.32 15.19
C LEU A 186 0.86 38.86 14.80
N SER A 187 1.54 38.36 13.76
CA SER A 187 1.41 36.96 13.33
C SER A 187 1.94 36.00 14.39
N ALA A 188 3.11 36.28 14.97
CA ALA A 188 3.69 35.48 16.04
C ALA A 188 2.78 35.47 17.28
N LEU A 189 2.24 36.63 17.68
CA LEU A 189 1.27 36.72 18.77
C LEU A 189 0.06 35.83 18.50
N LEU A 190 -0.50 35.89 17.29
CA LEU A 190 -1.66 35.12 16.90
C LEU A 190 -1.40 33.60 16.95
N PHE A 191 -0.30 33.12 16.34
CA PHE A 191 0.01 31.68 16.30
C PHE A 191 0.52 31.10 17.62
N THR A 192 1.13 31.91 18.49
CA THR A 192 1.64 31.43 19.79
C THR A 192 0.62 31.52 20.92
N ARG A 193 -0.39 32.38 20.79
CA ARG A 193 -1.41 32.61 21.84
C ARG A 193 -2.82 32.17 21.45
N SER A 194 -3.05 31.67 20.24
CA SER A 194 -4.34 31.09 19.85
C SER A 194 -4.71 29.90 20.75
N SER A 195 -6.00 29.73 21.03
CA SER A 195 -6.53 28.56 21.75
C SER A 195 -6.56 27.28 20.89
N TYR A 196 -6.21 27.37 19.61
CA TYR A 196 -6.27 26.27 18.65
C TYR A 196 -4.88 25.84 18.16
N PRO A 197 -4.70 24.59 17.70
CA PRO A 197 -3.50 24.16 16.99
C PRO A 197 -3.24 24.99 15.73
N THR A 198 -1.97 25.07 15.33
CA THR A 198 -1.50 25.90 14.18
C THR A 198 -2.29 25.67 12.90
N ASP A 199 -2.68 24.41 12.62
CA ASP A 199 -3.42 24.05 11.42
C ASP A 199 -4.83 24.64 11.41
N ILE A 200 -5.55 24.55 12.54
CA ILE A 200 -6.90 25.11 12.69
C ILE A 200 -6.82 26.64 12.67
N THR A 201 -5.85 27.24 13.36
CA THR A 201 -5.62 28.69 13.37
C THR A 201 -5.43 29.23 11.95
N ALA A 202 -4.61 28.56 11.14
CA ALA A 202 -4.37 28.94 9.74
C ALA A 202 -5.63 28.79 8.87
N LEU A 203 -6.33 27.66 8.99
CA LEU A 203 -7.55 27.41 8.21
C LEU A 203 -8.66 28.40 8.55
N GLN A 204 -8.81 28.77 9.83
CA GLN A 204 -9.83 29.72 10.26
C GLN A 204 -9.56 31.13 9.71
N LEU A 205 -8.32 31.62 9.81
CA LEU A 205 -7.95 32.89 9.18
C LEU A 205 -8.15 32.86 7.66
N ALA A 206 -7.75 31.79 6.99
CA ALA A 206 -7.96 31.64 5.55
C ALA A 206 -9.44 31.58 5.17
N THR A 207 -10.28 30.95 6.00
CA THR A 207 -11.74 30.90 5.83
C THR A 207 -12.33 32.30 5.86
N TYR A 208 -12.02 33.08 6.90
CA TYR A 208 -12.54 34.44 7.05
C TYR A 208 -11.95 35.42 6.01
N ALA A 209 -10.75 35.16 5.50
CA ALA A 209 -10.18 35.89 4.36
C ALA A 209 -10.90 35.65 3.02
N THR A 210 -11.76 34.63 2.89
CA THR A 210 -12.36 34.22 1.61
C THR A 210 -13.09 35.36 0.90
N ARG A 211 -13.92 36.12 1.60
CA ARG A 211 -14.68 37.25 1.02
C ARG A 211 -13.76 38.37 0.55
N GLY A 212 -12.80 38.77 1.39
CA GLY A 212 -11.80 39.79 1.05
C GLY A 212 -10.93 39.37 -0.14
N GLY A 213 -10.54 38.10 -0.18
CA GLY A 213 -9.81 37.50 -1.29
C GLY A 213 -10.61 37.51 -2.59
N ALA A 214 -11.91 37.16 -2.56
CA ALA A 214 -12.77 37.21 -3.74
C ALA A 214 -12.88 38.63 -4.32
N VAL A 215 -12.98 39.64 -3.45
CA VAL A 215 -12.93 41.05 -3.86
C VAL A 215 -11.57 41.40 -4.49
N ALA A 216 -10.46 40.95 -3.91
CA ALA A 216 -9.12 41.18 -4.48
C ALA A 216 -8.98 40.56 -5.88
N VAL A 217 -9.47 39.32 -6.08
CA VAL A 217 -9.53 38.66 -7.39
C VAL A 217 -10.39 39.49 -8.35
N ALA A 218 -11.59 39.90 -7.95
CA ALA A 218 -12.48 40.69 -8.79
C ALA A 218 -11.84 42.02 -9.24
N LEU A 219 -11.18 42.74 -8.34
CA LEU A 219 -10.49 44.00 -8.64
C LEU A 219 -9.35 43.80 -9.65
N VAL A 220 -8.52 42.75 -9.48
CA VAL A 220 -7.45 42.43 -10.42
C VAL A 220 -8.01 42.00 -11.78
N VAL A 221 -9.04 41.14 -11.80
CA VAL A 221 -9.69 40.71 -13.04
C VAL A 221 -10.28 41.90 -13.80
N LEU A 222 -10.96 42.82 -13.12
CA LEU A 222 -11.47 44.06 -13.73
C LEU A 222 -10.33 44.89 -14.31
N TRP A 223 -9.26 45.10 -13.53
CA TRP A 223 -8.09 45.84 -14.00
C TRP A 223 -7.51 45.24 -15.29
N LEU A 224 -7.43 43.91 -15.36
CA LEU A 224 -6.91 43.13 -16.49
C LEU A 224 -7.92 42.93 -17.63
N GLY A 225 -9.16 43.39 -17.48
CA GLY A 225 -10.29 42.95 -18.30
C GLY A 225 -10.15 43.18 -19.81
N PHE A 226 -9.36 44.16 -20.23
CA PHE A 226 -9.11 44.44 -21.65
C PHE A 226 -7.73 43.97 -22.14
N GLU A 227 -6.86 43.50 -21.24
CA GLU A 227 -5.43 43.29 -21.52
C GLU A 227 -5.19 42.21 -22.57
N ASN A 228 -6.06 41.20 -22.67
CA ASN A 228 -5.93 40.16 -23.73
C ASN A 228 -6.14 40.75 -25.13
N VAL A 229 -7.16 41.58 -25.32
CA VAL A 229 -7.40 42.27 -26.61
C VAL A 229 -6.29 43.30 -26.89
N HIS A 230 -5.81 43.99 -25.86
CA HIS A 230 -4.64 44.85 -25.96
C HIS A 230 -3.35 44.07 -26.31
N GLY A 231 -3.18 42.85 -25.80
CA GLY A 231 -2.09 41.95 -26.14
C GLY A 231 -2.09 41.56 -27.63
N LEU A 232 -3.27 41.24 -28.17
CA LEU A 232 -3.45 40.98 -29.61
C LEU A 232 -3.08 42.22 -30.45
N LEU A 233 -3.50 43.42 -30.03
CA LEU A 233 -3.10 44.67 -30.67
C LEU A 233 -1.58 44.87 -30.59
N TRP A 234 -0.99 44.64 -29.43
CA TRP A 234 0.43 44.88 -29.19
C TRP A 234 1.30 43.96 -30.04
N VAL A 235 1.11 42.63 -29.94
CA VAL A 235 1.83 41.66 -30.77
C VAL A 235 1.54 41.89 -32.25
N GLY A 236 0.29 42.18 -32.59
CA GLY A 236 -0.14 42.44 -33.97
C GLY A 236 0.47 43.68 -34.61
N THR A 237 0.92 44.66 -33.83
CA THR A 237 1.48 45.93 -34.34
C THR A 237 2.95 46.16 -33.93
N LEU A 238 3.62 45.13 -33.38
CA LEU A 238 4.99 45.20 -32.85
C LEU A 238 6.06 45.33 -33.93
N SER A 239 5.87 44.69 -35.10
CA SER A 239 6.89 44.60 -36.15
C SER A 239 7.35 45.97 -36.65
N GLU A 240 8.66 46.12 -36.90
CA GLU A 240 9.22 47.36 -37.47
C GLU A 240 8.80 47.55 -38.94
N GLN A 241 8.58 46.44 -39.66
CA GLN A 241 8.19 46.47 -41.07
C GLN A 241 6.65 46.53 -41.21
N PRO A 242 6.08 47.54 -41.90
CA PRO A 242 4.63 47.70 -42.05
C PRO A 242 3.92 46.50 -42.71
N ARG A 243 4.61 45.74 -43.56
CA ARG A 243 4.05 44.58 -44.26
C ARG A 243 3.64 43.44 -43.31
N TYR A 244 4.37 43.24 -42.22
CA TYR A 244 4.15 42.15 -41.26
C TYR A 244 3.24 42.54 -40.08
N ARG A 245 2.78 43.79 -40.01
CA ARG A 245 1.79 44.21 -39.01
C ARG A 245 0.39 43.75 -39.42
N LEU A 246 -0.40 43.30 -38.45
CA LEU A 246 -1.80 42.95 -38.64
C LEU A 246 -2.58 44.16 -39.14
N GLY A 247 -3.27 43.99 -40.26
CA GLY A 247 -4.26 44.95 -40.73
C GLY A 247 -5.53 44.94 -39.87
N ARG A 248 -6.46 45.83 -40.18
CA ARG A 248 -7.74 45.95 -39.45
C ARG A 248 -8.53 44.64 -39.38
N LEU A 249 -8.65 43.92 -40.50
CA LEU A 249 -9.45 42.70 -40.58
C LEU A 249 -8.93 41.54 -39.70
N PRO A 250 -7.66 41.12 -39.77
CA PRO A 250 -7.18 40.01 -38.92
C PRO A 250 -7.20 40.35 -37.43
N LEU A 251 -6.93 41.61 -37.05
CA LEU A 251 -7.05 42.04 -35.66
C LEU A 251 -8.50 41.95 -35.16
N LEU A 252 -9.46 42.42 -35.96
CA LEU A 252 -10.88 42.30 -35.64
C LEU A 252 -11.31 40.84 -35.56
N ALA A 253 -10.89 40.00 -36.52
CA ALA A 253 -11.25 38.59 -36.55
C ALA A 253 -10.76 37.84 -35.30
N LEU A 254 -9.49 38.03 -34.90
CA LEU A 254 -8.94 37.43 -33.69
C LEU A 254 -9.63 37.93 -32.41
N SER A 255 -9.90 39.23 -32.33
CA SER A 255 -10.58 39.82 -31.17
C SER A 255 -12.02 39.34 -31.05
N ILE A 256 -12.76 39.30 -32.17
CA ILE A 256 -14.13 38.78 -32.21
C ILE A 256 -14.13 37.29 -31.86
N LEU A 257 -13.22 36.49 -32.42
CA LEU A 257 -13.12 35.06 -32.08
C LEU A 257 -12.92 34.84 -30.58
N TYR A 258 -11.98 35.58 -29.97
CA TYR A 258 -11.75 35.55 -28.53
C TYR A 258 -13.00 35.91 -27.72
N LEU A 259 -13.66 37.02 -28.06
CA LEU A 259 -14.87 37.47 -27.37
C LEU A 259 -16.04 36.49 -27.60
N THR A 260 -16.17 35.90 -28.79
CA THR A 260 -17.18 34.89 -29.09
C THR A 260 -16.95 33.62 -28.26
N LEU A 261 -15.71 33.19 -28.04
CA LEU A 261 -15.41 32.06 -27.16
C LEU A 261 -15.86 32.34 -25.71
N LEU A 262 -15.58 33.53 -25.18
CA LEU A 262 -16.04 33.93 -23.84
C LEU A 262 -17.57 34.06 -23.77
N PHE A 263 -18.19 34.61 -24.81
CA PHE A 263 -19.64 34.67 -24.92
C PHE A 263 -20.26 33.28 -24.96
N LEU A 264 -19.73 32.36 -25.76
CA LEU A 264 -20.19 30.97 -25.83
C LEU A 264 -20.01 30.24 -24.49
N TYR A 265 -18.91 30.50 -23.78
CA TYR A 265 -18.69 29.96 -22.43
C TYR A 265 -19.81 30.38 -21.49
N TYR A 266 -20.10 31.68 -21.43
CA TYR A 266 -21.17 32.20 -20.58
C TYR A 266 -22.55 31.72 -21.02
N TRP A 267 -22.84 31.73 -22.33
CA TRP A 267 -24.12 31.32 -22.91
C TRP A 267 -24.43 29.83 -22.69
N ARG A 268 -23.41 28.96 -22.69
CA ARG A 268 -23.55 27.52 -22.43
C ARG A 268 -23.36 27.14 -20.96
N ASN A 269 -23.61 28.07 -20.03
CA ASN A 269 -23.50 27.86 -18.59
C ASN A 269 -22.16 27.23 -18.18
N GLY A 270 -21.07 27.73 -18.74
CA GLY A 270 -19.69 27.32 -18.41
C GLY A 270 -19.18 26.08 -19.14
N THR A 271 -19.91 25.53 -20.11
CA THR A 271 -19.50 24.32 -20.84
C THR A 271 -19.22 24.59 -22.32
N VAL A 272 -17.94 24.73 -22.67
CA VAL A 272 -17.46 24.78 -24.06
C VAL A 272 -16.32 23.79 -24.22
N GLN A 273 -16.55 22.74 -25.02
CA GLN A 273 -15.53 21.78 -25.41
C GLN A 273 -14.83 22.30 -26.67
N LEU A 274 -13.50 22.46 -26.62
CA LEU A 274 -12.69 22.83 -27.79
C LEU A 274 -12.26 21.59 -28.58
N THR A 275 -12.02 20.48 -27.88
CA THR A 275 -11.75 19.15 -28.46
C THR A 275 -12.49 18.09 -27.65
N ALA A 276 -12.39 16.81 -28.03
CA ALA A 276 -12.97 15.70 -27.27
C ALA A 276 -12.49 15.66 -25.80
N THR A 277 -11.28 16.16 -25.52
CA THR A 277 -10.64 16.09 -24.20
C THR A 277 -10.42 17.46 -23.53
N PHE A 278 -10.48 18.57 -24.26
CA PHE A 278 -10.18 19.90 -23.72
C PHE A 278 -11.42 20.77 -23.56
N ARG A 279 -11.70 21.18 -22.32
CA ARG A 279 -12.74 22.17 -21.97
C ARG A 279 -12.10 23.55 -21.80
N LEU A 280 -12.76 24.57 -22.34
CA LEU A 280 -12.37 25.97 -22.14
C LEU A 280 -12.55 26.37 -20.66
N ASP A 281 -11.48 26.82 -20.02
CA ASP A 281 -11.51 27.43 -18.68
C ASP A 281 -11.09 28.92 -18.80
N PRO A 282 -11.96 29.89 -18.45
CA PRO A 282 -11.65 31.31 -18.50
C PRO A 282 -10.44 31.74 -17.66
N LEU A 283 -10.10 31.01 -16.60
CA LEU A 283 -8.96 31.35 -15.73
C LEU A 283 -7.62 31.23 -16.47
N VAL A 284 -7.54 30.43 -17.53
CA VAL A 284 -6.34 30.30 -18.38
C VAL A 284 -5.97 31.62 -19.07
N PHE A 285 -6.94 32.54 -19.23
CA PHE A 285 -6.68 33.86 -19.81
C PHE A 285 -6.13 34.89 -18.80
N LEU A 286 -6.08 34.58 -17.50
CA LEU A 286 -5.55 35.50 -16.48
C LEU A 286 -4.03 35.65 -16.52
N PRO A 287 -3.21 34.57 -16.56
CA PRO A 287 -1.75 34.69 -16.67
C PRO A 287 -1.27 35.53 -17.87
N PRO A 288 -1.75 35.32 -19.12
CA PRO A 288 -1.32 36.15 -20.24
C PRO A 288 -1.81 37.60 -20.08
N ALA A 289 -3.02 37.84 -19.57
CA ALA A 289 -3.50 39.19 -19.28
C ALA A 289 -2.64 39.90 -18.24
N ALA A 290 -2.27 39.21 -17.16
CA ALA A 290 -1.41 39.75 -16.10
C ALA A 290 0.01 40.06 -16.61
N LEU A 291 0.55 39.23 -17.51
CA LEU A 291 1.85 39.48 -18.14
C LEU A 291 1.78 40.69 -19.09
N VAL A 292 0.76 40.75 -19.96
CA VAL A 292 0.55 41.88 -20.88
C VAL A 292 0.33 43.16 -20.10
N GLY A 293 -0.49 43.12 -19.03
CA GLY A 293 -0.74 44.26 -18.15
C GLY A 293 0.52 44.76 -17.47
N TRP A 294 1.39 43.87 -16.97
CA TRP A 294 2.68 44.26 -16.39
C TRP A 294 3.60 44.93 -17.42
N LEU A 295 3.78 44.31 -18.60
CA LEU A 295 4.61 44.84 -19.68
C LEU A 295 4.01 46.12 -20.32
N GLY A 296 2.70 46.30 -20.20
CA GLY A 296 1.94 47.47 -20.65
C GLY A 296 1.89 48.61 -19.63
N LEU A 297 2.17 48.35 -18.35
CA LEU A 297 1.87 49.25 -17.24
C LEU A 297 2.46 50.65 -17.43
N ARG A 298 3.75 50.74 -17.81
CA ARG A 298 4.41 52.04 -18.05
C ARG A 298 3.79 52.83 -19.20
N ARG A 299 3.32 52.15 -20.25
CA ARG A 299 2.64 52.80 -21.40
C ARG A 299 1.26 53.32 -21.01
N ARG A 300 0.63 52.69 -20.02
CA ARG A 300 -0.67 53.09 -19.46
C ARG A 300 -0.58 54.27 -18.48
N ALA A 301 0.62 54.69 -18.08
CA ALA A 301 0.84 55.83 -17.18
C ALA A 301 0.00 57.10 -17.49
N PRO A 302 -0.23 57.50 -18.75
CA PRO A 302 -1.07 58.67 -19.05
C PRO A 302 -2.49 58.61 -18.46
N THR A 303 -3.01 57.43 -18.12
CA THR A 303 -4.38 57.29 -17.59
C THR A 303 -4.48 57.38 -16.07
N TYR A 304 -3.36 57.34 -15.33
CA TYR A 304 -3.38 57.27 -13.85
C TYR A 304 -2.26 58.05 -13.14
N ASN A 305 -1.21 58.47 -13.86
CA ASN A 305 0.00 59.01 -13.25
C ASN A 305 -0.21 60.35 -12.52
N GLU A 306 -1.30 61.06 -12.81
CA GLU A 306 -1.71 62.27 -12.09
C GLU A 306 -1.99 62.03 -10.61
N TRP A 307 -2.57 60.88 -10.26
CA TRP A 307 -2.95 60.57 -8.88
C TRP A 307 -2.08 59.46 -8.28
N LEU A 308 -1.47 58.62 -9.12
CA LEU A 308 -0.66 57.48 -8.68
C LEU A 308 0.61 57.31 -9.53
N PRO A 309 1.78 57.74 -9.03
CA PRO A 309 3.02 57.67 -9.81
C PRO A 309 3.42 56.23 -10.16
N TYR A 310 3.91 56.02 -11.38
CA TYR A 310 4.27 54.68 -11.89
C TYR A 310 5.27 53.93 -10.99
N ALA A 311 6.48 54.48 -10.81
CA ALA A 311 7.58 53.75 -10.19
C ALA A 311 7.42 53.56 -8.68
N THR A 312 6.74 54.49 -8.02
CA THR A 312 6.67 54.57 -6.55
C THR A 312 5.34 54.10 -5.98
N GLY A 313 4.27 54.09 -6.79
CA GLY A 313 2.94 53.65 -6.39
C GLY A 313 2.44 52.49 -7.24
N MET A 314 2.20 52.72 -8.53
CA MET A 314 1.45 51.76 -9.34
C MET A 314 2.16 50.42 -9.56
N ALA A 315 3.46 50.43 -9.88
CA ALA A 315 4.23 49.21 -10.11
C ALA A 315 4.26 48.25 -8.90
N PRO A 316 4.60 48.68 -7.67
CA PRO A 316 4.54 47.80 -6.51
C PRO A 316 3.10 47.39 -6.14
N LEU A 317 2.11 48.30 -6.23
CA LEU A 317 0.70 47.96 -5.92
C LEU A 317 0.11 46.94 -6.88
N TYR A 318 0.44 47.01 -8.17
CA TYR A 318 0.01 46.02 -9.15
C TYR A 318 0.51 44.62 -8.77
N LEU A 319 1.79 44.50 -8.42
CA LEU A 319 2.41 43.23 -8.06
C LEU A 319 1.84 42.67 -6.74
N THR A 320 1.62 43.52 -5.73
CA THR A 320 1.03 43.06 -4.45
C THR A 320 -0.41 42.62 -4.60
N LEU A 321 -1.24 43.35 -5.33
CA LEU A 321 -2.62 42.96 -5.59
C LEU A 321 -2.70 41.69 -6.45
N LEU A 322 -1.82 41.55 -7.45
CA LEU A 322 -1.69 40.33 -8.23
C LEU A 322 -1.29 39.14 -7.36
N ALA A 323 -0.35 39.32 -6.42
CA ALA A 323 0.08 38.29 -5.49
C ALA A 323 -1.08 37.82 -4.59
N ILE A 324 -1.86 38.75 -4.02
CA ILE A 324 -3.04 38.43 -3.19
C ILE A 324 -4.08 37.67 -4.01
N ALA A 325 -4.46 38.19 -5.18
CA ALA A 325 -5.46 37.57 -6.05
C ALA A 325 -5.03 36.16 -6.49
N ALA A 326 -3.77 36.00 -6.90
CA ALA A 326 -3.22 34.70 -7.28
C ALA A 326 -3.17 33.73 -6.10
N ALA A 327 -2.80 34.19 -4.91
CA ALA A 327 -2.78 33.35 -3.71
C ALA A 327 -4.20 32.92 -3.28
N THR A 328 -5.19 33.81 -3.36
CA THR A 328 -6.60 33.47 -3.10
C THR A 328 -7.10 32.43 -4.09
N LEU A 329 -6.86 32.63 -5.40
CA LEU A 329 -7.26 31.67 -6.42
C LEU A 329 -6.52 30.34 -6.25
N GLY A 330 -5.22 30.39 -5.93
CA GLY A 330 -4.41 29.21 -5.63
C GLY A 330 -4.92 28.42 -4.43
N TYR A 331 -5.38 29.10 -3.36
CA TYR A 331 -6.01 28.47 -2.21
C TYR A 331 -7.35 27.81 -2.58
N ALA A 332 -8.17 28.47 -3.40
CA ALA A 332 -9.43 27.90 -3.90
C ALA A 332 -9.19 26.64 -4.76
N LEU A 333 -8.15 26.65 -5.60
CA LEU A 333 -7.72 25.50 -6.40
C LEU A 333 -7.16 24.38 -5.52
N ALA A 334 -6.36 24.73 -4.50
CA ALA A 334 -5.80 23.76 -3.58
C ALA A 334 -6.89 23.04 -2.78
N THR A 335 -7.96 23.74 -2.37
CA THR A 335 -9.07 23.17 -1.58
C THR A 335 -10.18 22.58 -2.42
N LEU A 336 -10.12 22.70 -3.75
CA LEU A 336 -11.17 22.33 -4.70
C LEU A 336 -12.54 22.93 -4.34
N ASN A 337 -12.55 24.19 -3.92
CA ASN A 337 -13.77 24.89 -3.55
C ASN A 337 -14.53 25.32 -4.81
N ASP A 338 -15.39 24.43 -5.34
CA ASP A 338 -16.02 24.60 -6.65
C ASP A 338 -16.94 25.82 -6.76
N PRO A 339 -17.74 26.23 -5.75
CA PRO A 339 -18.47 27.50 -5.83
C PRO A 339 -17.54 28.70 -6.06
N LEU A 340 -16.45 28.78 -5.30
CA LEU A 340 -15.52 29.91 -5.40
C LEU A 340 -14.77 29.93 -6.75
N LEU A 341 -14.41 28.75 -7.26
CA LEU A 341 -13.79 28.62 -8.58
C LEU A 341 -14.77 28.95 -9.70
N GLU A 342 -16.03 28.53 -9.58
CA GLU A 342 -17.06 28.86 -10.58
C GLU A 342 -17.39 30.35 -10.57
N ALA A 343 -17.50 30.97 -9.40
CA ALA A 343 -17.62 32.42 -9.25
C ALA A 343 -16.47 33.15 -9.96
N ALA A 344 -15.23 32.70 -9.73
CA ALA A 344 -14.04 33.28 -10.37
C ALA A 344 -14.08 33.10 -11.90
N ARG A 345 -14.47 31.93 -12.42
CA ARG A 345 -14.61 31.68 -13.86
C ARG A 345 -15.67 32.55 -14.51
N GLN A 346 -16.87 32.60 -13.94
CA GLN A 346 -17.99 33.37 -14.46
C GLN A 346 -17.68 34.87 -14.44
N PHE A 347 -17.15 35.38 -13.32
CA PHE A 347 -16.75 36.77 -13.20
C PHE A 347 -15.64 37.12 -14.20
N THR A 348 -14.63 36.27 -14.34
CA THR A 348 -13.53 36.46 -15.31
C THR A 348 -14.05 36.48 -16.74
N ALA A 349 -14.89 35.52 -17.12
CA ALA A 349 -15.47 35.45 -18.46
C ALA A 349 -16.27 36.71 -18.79
N LEU A 350 -17.14 37.16 -17.89
CA LEU A 350 -17.95 38.37 -18.07
C LEU A 350 -17.12 39.65 -18.08
N ALA A 351 -16.16 39.79 -17.16
CA ALA A 351 -15.29 40.96 -17.11
C ALA A 351 -14.43 41.06 -18.37
N PHE A 352 -13.89 39.94 -18.87
CA PHE A 352 -13.08 39.91 -20.09
C PHE A 352 -13.92 40.14 -21.34
N LEU A 353 -15.16 39.63 -21.36
CA LEU A 353 -16.12 39.92 -22.44
C LEU A 353 -16.51 41.40 -22.47
N GLY A 354 -16.87 41.96 -21.32
CA GLY A 354 -17.34 43.35 -21.19
C GLY A 354 -16.23 44.37 -21.41
N CYS A 355 -15.13 44.29 -20.65
CA CYS A 355 -13.99 45.20 -20.80
C CYS A 355 -13.26 44.97 -22.13
N GLY A 356 -13.07 43.72 -22.57
CA GLY A 356 -12.46 43.41 -23.86
C GLY A 356 -13.31 43.89 -25.05
N GLY A 357 -14.63 43.71 -25.00
CA GLY A 357 -15.56 44.24 -25.99
C GLY A 357 -15.59 45.77 -26.00
N GLY A 358 -15.65 46.41 -24.82
CA GLY A 358 -15.53 47.86 -24.68
C GLY A 358 -14.22 48.40 -25.25
N PHE A 359 -13.10 47.71 -25.01
CA PHE A 359 -11.80 48.08 -25.56
C PHE A 359 -11.72 47.88 -27.07
N LEU A 360 -12.32 46.82 -27.60
CA LEU A 360 -12.42 46.61 -29.05
C LEU A 360 -13.16 47.76 -29.75
N LEU A 361 -14.29 48.20 -29.17
CA LEU A 361 -15.02 49.38 -29.66
C LEU A 361 -14.18 50.66 -29.54
N TYR A 362 -13.52 50.86 -28.40
CA TYR A 362 -12.58 51.96 -28.19
C TYR A 362 -11.49 52.01 -29.28
N LEU A 363 -10.92 50.86 -29.67
CA LEU A 363 -9.95 50.76 -30.76
C LEU A 363 -10.54 51.12 -32.12
N ILE A 364 -11.74 50.63 -32.44
CA ILE A 364 -12.44 50.91 -33.70
C ILE A 364 -12.67 52.42 -33.85
N PHE A 365 -13.21 53.06 -32.82
CA PHE A 365 -13.58 54.48 -32.89
C PHE A 365 -12.38 55.43 -32.88
N ASN A 366 -11.38 55.18 -32.03
CA ASN A 366 -10.22 56.06 -31.89
C ASN A 366 -9.10 55.78 -32.92
N PHE A 367 -8.78 54.51 -33.16
CA PHE A 367 -7.55 54.10 -33.85
C PHE A 367 -7.79 53.31 -35.14
N GLY A 368 -9.04 53.05 -35.55
CA GLY A 368 -9.38 52.34 -36.78
C GLY A 368 -8.63 52.79 -38.05
N PRO A 369 -8.51 54.10 -38.33
CA PRO A 369 -7.73 54.59 -39.47
C PRO A 369 -6.23 54.25 -39.38
N LEU A 370 -5.63 54.37 -38.18
CA LEU A 370 -4.21 54.10 -37.93
C LEU A 370 -3.91 52.59 -38.08
N ILE A 371 -4.82 51.74 -37.64
CA ILE A 371 -4.74 50.28 -37.83
C ILE A 371 -4.87 49.91 -39.31
N LYS A 372 -5.76 50.57 -40.06
CA LYS A 372 -5.89 50.39 -41.52
C LYS A 372 -4.59 50.74 -42.25
N GLN A 373 -3.89 51.77 -41.79
CA GLN A 373 -2.58 52.21 -42.29
C GLN A 373 -1.39 51.38 -41.76
N ARG A 374 -1.64 50.33 -40.94
CA ARG A 374 -0.62 49.46 -40.34
C ARG A 374 0.43 50.24 -39.54
N LEU A 375 0.00 51.23 -38.79
CA LEU A 375 0.86 52.00 -37.88
C LEU A 375 0.99 51.28 -36.52
N PRO A 376 2.05 51.57 -35.73
CA PRO A 376 2.29 50.95 -34.42
C PRO A 376 1.37 51.54 -33.35
N VAL A 377 0.07 51.23 -33.45
CA VAL A 377 -0.99 51.81 -32.60
C VAL A 377 -0.79 51.51 -31.11
N TYR A 378 -0.15 50.40 -30.78
CA TYR A 378 0.17 50.03 -29.39
C TYR A 378 0.96 51.11 -28.63
N ARG A 379 1.66 52.03 -29.31
CA ARG A 379 2.44 53.11 -28.70
C ARG A 379 1.57 54.29 -28.25
N VAL A 380 0.45 54.52 -28.92
CA VAL A 380 -0.43 55.71 -28.74
C VAL A 380 -1.81 55.35 -28.20
N VAL A 381 -2.05 54.07 -27.89
CA VAL A 381 -3.38 53.54 -27.53
C VAL A 381 -4.00 54.18 -26.29
N TYR A 382 -3.20 54.81 -25.41
CA TYR A 382 -3.66 55.50 -24.20
C TYR A 382 -3.84 57.02 -24.37
N GLN A 383 -3.71 57.54 -25.59
CA GLN A 383 -3.91 58.95 -25.93
C GLN A 383 -5.10 59.09 -26.91
N PRO A 384 -6.35 58.90 -26.44
CA PRO A 384 -7.52 58.91 -27.31
C PRO A 384 -7.80 60.30 -27.91
N ARG A 385 -8.46 60.31 -29.07
CA ARG A 385 -8.92 61.55 -29.74
C ARG A 385 -10.44 61.73 -29.73
N ARG A 386 -11.21 60.65 -29.56
CA ARG A 386 -12.67 60.63 -29.67
C ARG A 386 -13.34 60.10 -28.41
N LEU A 387 -13.14 58.81 -28.10
CA LEU A 387 -13.72 58.19 -26.90
C LEU A 387 -12.66 58.14 -25.80
N PRO A 388 -12.92 58.71 -24.60
CA PRO A 388 -12.04 58.59 -23.46
C PRO A 388 -11.82 57.14 -23.03
N PHE A 389 -10.64 56.84 -22.47
CA PHE A 389 -10.28 55.47 -22.08
C PHE A 389 -11.18 54.87 -20.98
N TYR A 390 -11.67 55.69 -20.04
CA TYR A 390 -12.54 55.22 -18.94
C TYR A 390 -13.86 54.59 -19.42
N VAL A 391 -14.30 54.88 -20.65
CA VAL A 391 -15.51 54.30 -21.26
C VAL A 391 -15.42 52.78 -21.34
N VAL A 392 -14.20 52.23 -21.52
CA VAL A 392 -13.97 50.77 -21.54
C VAL A 392 -14.45 50.12 -20.23
N TYR A 393 -14.14 50.75 -19.10
CA TYR A 393 -14.56 50.27 -17.78
C TYR A 393 -16.04 50.49 -17.52
N ILE A 394 -16.62 51.61 -17.97
CA ILE A 394 -18.06 51.84 -17.87
C ILE A 394 -18.84 50.75 -18.63
N MET A 395 -18.40 50.40 -19.84
CA MET A 395 -19.03 49.32 -20.62
C MET A 395 -18.88 47.96 -19.95
N GLY A 396 -17.69 47.63 -19.44
CA GLY A 396 -17.46 46.37 -18.73
C GLY A 396 -18.27 46.24 -17.44
N LEU A 397 -18.26 47.28 -16.60
CA LEU A 397 -19.06 47.33 -15.36
C LEU A 397 -20.57 47.36 -15.66
N GLY A 398 -20.99 48.05 -16.72
CA GLY A 398 -22.37 48.06 -17.18
C GLY A 398 -22.85 46.66 -17.57
N LEU A 399 -22.04 45.91 -18.34
CA LEU A 399 -22.35 44.53 -18.68
C LEU A 399 -22.48 43.66 -17.42
N LEU A 400 -21.51 43.74 -16.50
CA LEU A 400 -21.51 43.00 -15.24
C LEU A 400 -22.76 43.32 -14.39
N LEU A 401 -23.14 44.59 -14.29
CA LEU A 401 -24.31 45.03 -13.55
C LEU A 401 -25.61 44.50 -14.17
N ILE A 402 -25.76 44.62 -15.49
CA ILE A 402 -26.95 44.13 -16.20
C ILE A 402 -27.08 42.61 -16.04
N THR A 403 -25.97 41.87 -16.22
CA THR A 403 -25.99 40.42 -16.02
C THR A 403 -26.23 40.05 -14.57
N GLY A 404 -25.62 40.75 -13.62
CA GLY A 404 -25.77 40.51 -12.18
C GLY A 404 -27.21 40.72 -11.73
N LEU A 405 -27.86 41.81 -12.14
CA LEU A 405 -29.28 42.06 -11.86
C LEU A 405 -30.17 40.96 -12.45
N ARG A 406 -29.87 40.50 -13.67
CA ARG A 406 -30.62 39.41 -14.32
C ARG A 406 -30.47 38.07 -13.60
N THR A 407 -29.32 37.80 -12.99
CA THR A 407 -29.02 36.55 -12.29
C THR A 407 -29.10 36.68 -10.76
N HIS A 408 -29.76 37.73 -10.24
CA HIS A 408 -29.87 38.00 -8.80
C HIS A 408 -28.53 37.99 -8.04
N PHE A 409 -27.44 38.37 -8.72
CA PHE A 409 -26.07 38.34 -8.19
C PHE A 409 -25.63 36.96 -7.67
N PHE A 410 -26.07 35.87 -8.29
CA PHE A 410 -25.68 34.49 -7.93
C PHE A 410 -24.17 34.26 -7.73
N VAL A 411 -23.29 35.01 -8.40
CA VAL A 411 -21.84 34.98 -8.17
C VAL A 411 -21.47 35.31 -6.72
N LEU A 412 -22.22 36.19 -6.04
CA LEU A 412 -22.05 36.49 -4.63
C LEU A 412 -22.49 35.33 -3.74
N ASP A 413 -23.61 34.67 -4.08
CA ASP A 413 -24.07 33.46 -3.38
C ASP A 413 -23.01 32.34 -3.49
N GLN A 414 -22.36 32.20 -4.64
CA GLN A 414 -21.27 31.24 -4.83
C GLN A 414 -20.03 31.57 -3.98
N VAL A 415 -19.67 32.86 -3.82
CA VAL A 415 -18.59 33.27 -2.92
C VAL A 415 -18.95 32.93 -1.47
N GLU A 416 -20.19 33.17 -1.07
CA GLU A 416 -20.66 32.87 0.28
C GLU A 416 -20.78 31.35 0.51
N ALA A 417 -21.23 30.57 -0.47
CA ALA A 417 -21.19 29.12 -0.45
C ALA A 417 -19.75 28.60 -0.29
N GLY A 418 -18.78 29.25 -0.95
CA GLY A 418 -17.36 28.96 -0.79
C GLY A 418 -16.84 29.27 0.62
N PHE A 419 -17.28 30.36 1.23
CA PHE A 419 -16.99 30.68 2.63
C PHE A 419 -17.51 29.60 3.58
N TYR A 420 -18.77 29.19 3.44
CA TYR A 420 -19.36 28.13 4.26
C TYR A 420 -18.70 26.76 4.04
N ASN A 421 -18.24 26.46 2.83
CA ASN A 421 -17.44 25.27 2.56
C ASN A 421 -16.13 25.25 3.34
N ASN A 422 -15.40 26.37 3.37
CA ASN A 422 -14.16 26.48 4.15
C ASN A 422 -14.43 26.36 5.66
N LEU A 423 -15.55 26.91 6.14
CA LEU A 423 -15.97 26.79 7.54
C LEU A 423 -16.38 25.35 7.90
N GLY A 424 -17.04 24.66 6.98
CA GLY A 424 -17.32 23.22 7.07
C GLY A 424 -16.05 22.36 7.11
N ASP A 425 -15.01 22.71 6.34
CA ASP A 425 -13.72 22.02 6.38
C ASP A 425 -13.02 22.17 7.74
N VAL A 426 -12.96 23.40 8.27
CA VAL A 426 -12.36 23.69 9.59
C VAL A 426 -13.08 22.90 10.68
N THR A 427 -14.40 22.98 10.72
CA THR A 427 -15.21 22.33 11.76
C THR A 427 -15.23 20.81 11.62
N ARG A 428 -15.19 20.27 10.39
CA ARG A 428 -15.01 18.84 10.17
C ARG A 428 -13.67 18.35 10.72
N LEU A 429 -12.57 19.07 10.44
CA LEU A 429 -11.26 18.72 10.99
C LEU A 429 -11.27 18.74 12.53
N GLN A 430 -11.90 19.75 13.13
CA GLN A 430 -12.09 19.81 14.59
C GLN A 430 -12.88 18.61 15.10
N SER A 431 -13.97 18.21 14.43
CA SER A 431 -14.74 17.02 14.80
C SER A 431 -13.94 15.72 14.65
N GLU A 432 -13.04 15.63 13.67
CA GLU A 432 -12.18 14.44 13.48
C GLU A 432 -11.12 14.35 14.58
N GLN A 433 -10.61 15.50 15.04
CA GLN A 433 -9.68 15.59 16.18
C GLN A 433 -10.37 15.38 17.54
N GLN A 434 -11.67 15.66 17.64
CA GLN A 434 -12.47 15.51 18.86
C GLN A 434 -13.74 14.67 18.59
N PRO A 435 -13.60 13.34 18.33
CA PRO A 435 -14.71 12.49 17.88
C PRO A 435 -15.90 12.46 18.86
N GLU A 436 -15.62 12.58 20.16
CA GLU A 436 -16.62 12.53 21.24
C GLU A 436 -17.58 13.73 21.25
N VAL A 437 -17.19 14.87 20.68
CA VAL A 437 -17.96 16.12 20.74
C VAL A 437 -18.94 16.21 19.56
N THR A 438 -20.08 15.55 19.70
CA THR A 438 -21.13 15.47 18.66
C THR A 438 -21.61 16.83 18.10
N PRO A 439 -21.77 17.91 18.90
CA PRO A 439 -22.21 19.21 18.37
C PRO A 439 -21.31 19.79 17.27
N ILE A 440 -20.00 19.50 17.28
CA ILE A 440 -19.06 20.01 16.26
C ILE A 440 -19.33 19.35 14.90
N ALA A 441 -19.66 18.06 14.88
CA ALA A 441 -20.03 17.35 13.66
C ALA A 441 -21.34 17.90 13.06
N LEU A 442 -22.35 18.14 13.89
CA LEU A 442 -23.62 18.74 13.45
C LEU A 442 -23.42 20.16 12.92
N LEU A 443 -22.52 20.93 13.53
CA LEU A 443 -22.15 22.25 13.05
C LEU A 443 -21.46 22.20 11.69
N ALA A 444 -20.52 21.26 11.50
CA ALA A 444 -19.87 21.04 10.21
C ALA A 444 -20.87 20.66 9.11
N GLU A 445 -21.78 19.73 9.41
CA GLU A 445 -22.87 19.35 8.51
C GLU A 445 -23.75 20.56 8.18
N ARG A 446 -24.08 21.39 9.17
CA ARG A 446 -24.88 22.60 8.95
C ARG A 446 -24.18 23.61 8.05
N TYR A 447 -22.88 23.83 8.20
CA TYR A 447 -22.14 24.73 7.31
C TYR A 447 -22.10 24.22 5.87
N TYR A 448 -21.89 22.92 5.65
CA TYR A 448 -22.01 22.36 4.32
C TYR A 448 -23.45 22.46 3.78
N ALA A 449 -24.47 22.28 4.62
CA ALA A 449 -25.86 22.47 4.22
C ALA A 449 -26.17 23.92 3.85
N GLU A 450 -25.60 24.91 4.55
CA GLU A 450 -25.75 26.32 4.22
C GLU A 450 -25.09 26.66 2.87
N SER A 451 -23.90 26.10 2.62
CA SER A 451 -23.27 26.15 1.30
C SER A 451 -24.15 25.54 0.19
N ASP A 452 -24.78 24.40 0.47
CA ASP A 452 -25.69 23.70 -0.44
C ASP A 452 -26.97 24.50 -0.73
N VAL A 453 -27.45 25.31 0.20
CA VAL A 453 -28.60 26.22 -0.02
C VAL A 453 -28.25 27.34 -1.00
N LEU A 454 -27.05 27.91 -0.85
CA LEU A 454 -26.56 29.01 -1.67
C LEU A 454 -26.12 28.55 -3.06
N ASP A 455 -25.43 27.41 -3.15
CA ASP A 455 -25.01 26.80 -4.40
C ASP A 455 -25.34 25.29 -4.43
N ARG A 456 -26.50 24.99 -5.01
CA ARG A 456 -27.15 23.68 -4.93
C ARG A 456 -26.28 22.52 -5.41
N PHE A 457 -26.15 21.53 -4.54
CA PHE A 457 -25.43 20.27 -4.71
C PHE A 457 -23.96 20.46 -5.10
N ASN A 458 -23.33 21.56 -4.65
CA ASN A 458 -21.93 21.81 -4.94
C ASN A 458 -21.05 20.65 -4.47
N HIS A 459 -20.02 20.35 -5.26
CA HIS A 459 -19.22 19.14 -5.09
C HIS A 459 -18.44 19.20 -3.78
N LYS A 460 -17.91 20.36 -3.41
CA LYS A 460 -17.15 20.58 -2.18
C LYS A 460 -17.98 20.31 -0.93
N ALA A 461 -19.18 20.87 -0.83
CA ALA A 461 -20.09 20.62 0.30
C ALA A 461 -20.48 19.14 0.39
N SER A 462 -20.80 18.55 -0.76
CA SER A 462 -21.21 17.14 -0.82
C SER A 462 -20.07 16.19 -0.44
N TRP A 463 -18.85 16.45 -0.92
CA TRP A 463 -17.64 15.71 -0.52
C TRP A 463 -17.34 15.90 0.97
N GLY A 464 -17.47 17.11 1.50
CA GLY A 464 -17.28 17.41 2.91
C GLY A 464 -18.26 16.64 3.80
N ARG A 465 -19.54 16.60 3.43
CA ARG A 465 -20.56 15.78 4.09
C ARG A 465 -20.29 14.29 3.95
N ALA A 466 -19.92 13.82 2.76
CA ALA A 466 -19.57 12.43 2.53
C ALA A 466 -18.39 11.98 3.42
N ALA A 467 -17.33 12.79 3.53
CA ALA A 467 -16.22 12.52 4.45
C ALA A 467 -16.66 12.50 5.92
N LEU A 468 -17.49 13.46 6.34
CA LEU A 468 -18.03 13.49 7.69
C LEU A 468 -18.84 12.23 8.01
N TYR A 469 -19.72 11.80 7.10
CA TYR A 469 -20.51 10.58 7.25
C TYR A 469 -19.64 9.33 7.24
N ARG A 470 -18.61 9.26 6.39
CA ARG A 470 -17.63 8.17 6.35
C ARG A 470 -16.94 8.02 7.70
N PHE A 471 -16.41 9.12 8.27
CA PHE A 471 -15.73 9.13 9.56
C PHE A 471 -16.64 8.65 10.70
N ARG A 472 -17.95 8.92 10.58
CA ARG A 472 -18.98 8.51 11.55
C ARG A 472 -19.64 7.17 11.20
N PHE A 473 -19.10 6.41 10.24
CA PHE A 473 -19.62 5.11 9.78
C PHE A 473 -21.08 5.12 9.27
N GLN A 474 -21.53 6.25 8.71
CA GLN A 474 -22.89 6.44 8.20
C GLN A 474 -22.97 6.19 6.67
N ARG A 475 -22.82 4.92 6.26
CA ARG A 475 -22.76 4.50 4.83
C ARG A 475 -23.90 5.07 3.97
N GLN A 476 -25.16 4.99 4.44
CA GLN A 476 -26.30 5.45 3.63
C GLN A 476 -26.31 6.97 3.42
N ASN A 477 -25.93 7.75 4.45
CA ASN A 477 -25.85 9.21 4.35
C ASN A 477 -24.73 9.63 3.39
N GLU A 478 -23.61 8.89 3.39
CA GLU A 478 -22.53 9.08 2.43
C GLU A 478 -23.02 8.84 0.99
N ILE A 479 -23.67 7.70 0.73
CA ILE A 479 -24.28 7.37 -0.58
C ILE A 479 -25.22 8.50 -1.04
N ASN A 480 -26.10 8.97 -0.14
CA ASN A 480 -27.06 10.03 -0.45
C ASN A 480 -26.38 11.38 -0.77
N ALA A 481 -25.27 11.71 -0.10
CA ALA A 481 -24.49 12.91 -0.40
C ALA A 481 -23.80 12.81 -1.78
N LEU A 482 -23.19 11.67 -2.09
CA LEU A 482 -22.51 11.44 -3.37
C LEU A 482 -23.47 11.40 -4.56
N ARG A 483 -24.63 10.74 -4.42
CA ARG A 483 -25.70 10.74 -5.45
C ARG A 483 -26.21 12.16 -5.73
N ARG A 484 -26.41 12.98 -4.69
CA ARG A 484 -26.77 14.40 -4.86
C ARG A 484 -25.69 15.18 -5.62
N ALA A 485 -24.42 14.99 -5.29
CA ALA A 485 -23.31 15.64 -6.00
C ALA A 485 -23.26 15.27 -7.50
N LEU A 486 -23.48 13.99 -7.83
CA LEU A 486 -23.52 13.51 -9.21
C LEU A 486 -24.71 14.09 -10.00
N SER A 487 -25.81 14.46 -9.32
CA SER A 487 -26.96 15.10 -9.97
C SER A 487 -26.67 16.53 -10.45
N ARG A 488 -25.69 17.23 -9.86
CA ARG A 488 -25.24 18.57 -10.31
C ARG A 488 -24.38 18.49 -11.55
N ALA A 489 -23.32 17.69 -11.46
CA ALA A 489 -22.35 17.54 -12.54
C ALA A 489 -21.67 16.17 -12.40
N PRO A 490 -21.42 15.48 -13.53
CA PRO A 490 -20.72 14.21 -13.50
C PRO A 490 -19.28 14.39 -13.01
N SER A 491 -18.78 13.37 -12.31
CA SER A 491 -17.39 13.36 -11.83
C SER A 491 -16.91 11.92 -11.70
N PRO A 492 -15.86 11.51 -12.43
CA PRO A 492 -15.32 10.16 -12.34
C PRO A 492 -14.95 9.76 -10.91
N ARG A 493 -14.42 10.70 -10.11
CA ARG A 493 -14.04 10.45 -8.72
C ARG A 493 -15.24 10.22 -7.80
N LEU A 494 -16.32 10.98 -7.98
CA LEU A 494 -17.56 10.75 -7.24
C LEU A 494 -18.15 9.39 -7.62
N SER A 495 -18.17 9.05 -8.91
CA SER A 495 -18.63 7.74 -9.39
C SER A 495 -17.79 6.58 -8.84
N LEU A 496 -16.46 6.69 -8.84
CA LEU A 496 -15.57 5.67 -8.25
C LEU A 496 -15.79 5.52 -6.75
N ARG A 497 -15.88 6.62 -5.99
CA ARG A 497 -16.19 6.56 -4.55
C ARG A 497 -17.54 5.91 -4.28
N LEU A 498 -18.57 6.32 -5.02
CA LEU A 498 -19.90 5.74 -4.90
C LEU A 498 -19.89 4.23 -5.22
N ALA A 499 -19.19 3.83 -6.29
CA ALA A 499 -19.02 2.43 -6.66
C ALA A 499 -18.23 1.63 -5.60
N ALA A 500 -17.24 2.24 -4.95
CA ALA A 500 -16.47 1.60 -3.88
C ALA A 500 -17.31 1.33 -2.62
N LEU A 501 -18.36 2.13 -2.37
CA LEU A 501 -19.32 1.87 -1.28
C LEU A 501 -20.24 0.67 -1.55
N TYR A 502 -20.37 0.23 -2.80
CA TYR A 502 -21.15 -0.92 -3.23
C TYR A 502 -20.26 -2.16 -3.33
N ASN A 503 -19.86 -2.70 -2.17
CA ASN A 503 -18.87 -3.78 -2.09
C ASN A 503 -19.48 -5.15 -1.76
N GLU A 504 -20.76 -5.24 -1.42
CA GLU A 504 -21.45 -6.49 -1.11
C GLU A 504 -21.94 -7.22 -2.38
N PRO A 505 -22.11 -8.55 -2.33
CA PRO A 505 -22.67 -9.30 -3.47
C PRO A 505 -24.04 -8.80 -3.93
N ALA A 506 -24.87 -8.30 -3.01
CA ALA A 506 -26.19 -7.74 -3.31
C ALA A 506 -26.11 -6.42 -4.09
N ASP A 507 -25.02 -5.65 -3.94
CA ASP A 507 -24.88 -4.33 -4.54
C ASP A 507 -24.39 -4.36 -6.00
N PHE A 508 -24.33 -5.54 -6.65
CA PHE A 508 -23.76 -5.71 -7.98
C PHE A 508 -24.33 -4.71 -9.00
N PHE A 509 -25.65 -4.56 -9.03
CA PHE A 509 -26.34 -3.67 -9.98
C PHE A 509 -26.18 -2.19 -9.63
N ASP A 510 -26.20 -1.84 -8.34
CA ASP A 510 -25.94 -0.46 -7.89
C ASP A 510 -24.52 -0.02 -8.26
N ARG A 511 -23.52 -0.89 -8.05
CA ARG A 511 -22.15 -0.65 -8.49
C ARG A 511 -22.04 -0.51 -10.00
N GLN A 512 -22.68 -1.42 -10.74
CA GLN A 512 -22.70 -1.39 -12.20
C GLN A 512 -23.31 -0.07 -12.71
N GLN A 513 -24.42 0.37 -12.12
CA GLN A 513 -25.08 1.61 -12.49
C GLN A 513 -24.18 2.82 -12.21
N ALA A 514 -23.58 2.92 -11.03
CA ALA A 514 -22.67 4.02 -10.68
C ALA A 514 -21.48 4.13 -11.64
N LEU A 515 -20.85 2.99 -12.00
CA LEU A 515 -19.74 2.95 -12.95
C LEU A 515 -20.21 3.27 -14.38
N ARG A 516 -21.39 2.80 -14.79
CA ARG A 516 -21.95 3.06 -16.13
C ARG A 516 -22.31 4.53 -16.31
N GLU A 517 -22.88 5.16 -15.29
CA GLU A 517 -23.15 6.61 -15.30
C GLU A 517 -21.86 7.41 -15.38
N GLY A 518 -20.82 7.01 -14.63
CA GLY A 518 -19.48 7.58 -14.74
C GLY A 518 -18.91 7.48 -16.16
N LEU A 519 -18.93 6.29 -16.77
CA LEU A 519 -18.43 6.06 -18.13
C LEU A 519 -19.26 6.74 -19.22
N ARG A 520 -20.55 6.99 -18.99
CA ARG A 520 -21.35 7.81 -19.93
C ARG A 520 -20.87 9.25 -19.96
N ALA A 521 -20.46 9.79 -18.83
CA ALA A 521 -19.99 11.17 -18.73
C ALA A 521 -18.50 11.33 -19.05
N ALA A 522 -17.68 10.33 -18.74
CA ALA A 522 -16.26 10.27 -19.06
C ALA A 522 -15.94 8.93 -19.76
N PRO A 523 -16.22 8.81 -21.07
CA PRO A 523 -16.00 7.57 -21.81
C PRO A 523 -14.55 7.08 -21.80
N ASP A 524 -13.58 7.99 -21.77
CA ASP A 524 -12.16 7.62 -21.89
C ASP A 524 -11.47 7.46 -20.52
N ASP A 525 -12.24 7.43 -19.42
CA ASP A 525 -11.68 7.25 -18.07
C ASP A 525 -11.24 5.80 -17.84
N ALA A 526 -9.92 5.60 -17.81
CA ALA A 526 -9.31 4.29 -17.67
C ALA A 526 -9.67 3.58 -16.34
N LEU A 527 -9.83 4.35 -15.25
CA LEU A 527 -10.03 3.77 -13.92
C LEU A 527 -11.47 3.27 -13.75
N LEU A 528 -12.45 4.04 -14.25
CA LEU A 528 -13.84 3.58 -14.33
C LEU A 528 -13.98 2.32 -15.20
N ALA A 529 -13.29 2.26 -16.33
CA ALA A 529 -13.27 1.08 -17.19
C ALA A 529 -12.64 -0.13 -16.47
N SER A 530 -11.50 0.06 -15.79
CA SER A 530 -10.85 -0.98 -14.98
C SER A 530 -11.76 -1.51 -13.87
N ASP A 531 -12.42 -0.63 -13.12
CA ASP A 531 -13.33 -1.03 -12.04
C ASP A 531 -14.58 -1.74 -12.58
N MET A 532 -15.06 -1.37 -13.77
CA MET A 532 -16.13 -2.09 -14.47
C MET A 532 -15.69 -3.50 -14.87
N ALA A 533 -14.47 -3.67 -15.39
CA ALA A 533 -13.92 -4.99 -15.69
C ALA A 533 -13.81 -5.85 -14.42
N GLN A 534 -13.32 -5.27 -13.32
CA GLN A 534 -13.25 -5.95 -12.03
C GLN A 534 -14.62 -6.35 -11.49
N LEU A 535 -15.65 -5.52 -11.66
CA LEU A 535 -17.02 -5.91 -11.33
C LEU A 535 -17.47 -7.14 -12.14
N TYR A 536 -17.27 -7.14 -13.46
CA TYR A 536 -17.65 -8.27 -14.31
C TYR A 536 -16.83 -9.53 -14.05
N SER A 537 -15.61 -9.43 -13.50
CA SER A 537 -14.78 -10.59 -13.14
C SER A 537 -15.40 -11.48 -12.05
N ARG A 538 -16.41 -10.96 -11.35
CA ARG A 538 -17.24 -11.68 -10.36
C ARG A 538 -18.39 -12.47 -11.02
N SER A 539 -18.57 -12.34 -12.33
CA SER A 539 -19.60 -13.02 -13.13
C SER A 539 -18.98 -13.98 -14.15
N THR A 540 -19.81 -14.71 -14.88
CA THR A 540 -19.37 -15.59 -15.99
C THR A 540 -19.10 -14.82 -17.30
N LEU A 541 -19.27 -13.50 -17.33
CA LEU A 541 -19.16 -12.67 -18.54
C LEU A 541 -17.71 -12.29 -18.86
N THR A 542 -16.89 -13.27 -19.26
CA THR A 542 -15.46 -13.10 -19.54
C THR A 542 -15.18 -12.08 -20.66
N ASP A 543 -16.01 -12.05 -21.71
CA ASP A 543 -15.87 -11.12 -22.84
C ASP A 543 -16.03 -9.66 -22.39
N SER A 544 -16.90 -9.41 -21.40
CA SER A 544 -17.09 -8.07 -20.83
C SER A 544 -15.87 -7.65 -20.02
N VAL A 545 -15.24 -8.57 -19.29
CA VAL A 545 -14.00 -8.30 -18.57
C VAL A 545 -12.89 -7.90 -19.55
N ASP A 546 -12.68 -8.69 -20.60
CA ASP A 546 -11.67 -8.43 -21.62
C ASP A 546 -11.92 -7.08 -22.34
N TYR A 547 -13.16 -6.82 -22.76
CA TYR A 547 -13.55 -5.56 -23.41
C TYR A 547 -13.20 -4.32 -22.56
N TYR A 548 -13.58 -4.31 -21.28
CA TYR A 548 -13.33 -3.16 -20.40
C TYR A 548 -11.86 -3.06 -19.98
N LEU A 549 -11.12 -4.17 -19.85
CA LEU A 549 -9.67 -4.15 -19.64
C LEU A 549 -8.95 -3.55 -20.85
N ASN A 550 -9.26 -4.00 -22.07
CA ASN A 550 -8.65 -3.47 -23.30
C ASN A 550 -8.90 -1.95 -23.43
N ARG A 551 -10.12 -1.49 -23.09
CA ARG A 551 -10.44 -0.06 -23.05
C ARG A 551 -9.61 0.69 -22.00
N ALA A 552 -9.45 0.13 -20.81
CA ALA A 552 -8.66 0.73 -19.74
C ALA A 552 -7.17 0.81 -20.11
N GLU A 553 -6.61 -0.26 -20.69
CA GLU A 553 -5.22 -0.32 -21.15
C GLU A 553 -4.95 0.65 -22.30
N ALA A 554 -5.88 0.80 -23.25
CA ALA A 554 -5.76 1.77 -24.34
C ALA A 554 -5.69 3.21 -23.82
N ALA A 555 -6.42 3.52 -22.74
CA ALA A 555 -6.45 4.85 -22.15
C ALA A 555 -5.26 5.11 -21.18
N ALA A 556 -4.79 4.10 -20.44
CA ALA A 556 -3.70 4.24 -19.49
C ALA A 556 -2.79 2.99 -19.43
N PRO A 557 -1.94 2.76 -20.45
CA PRO A 557 -1.18 1.50 -20.61
C PRO A 557 -0.10 1.29 -19.54
N ALA A 558 0.32 2.34 -18.83
CA ALA A 558 1.35 2.29 -17.80
C ALA A 558 0.79 2.16 -16.36
N ASN A 559 -0.53 2.13 -16.19
CA ASN A 559 -1.13 2.09 -14.86
C ASN A 559 -0.97 0.71 -14.20
N GLU A 560 -0.38 0.66 -12.99
CA GLU A 560 -0.12 -0.58 -12.26
C GLU A 560 -1.40 -1.39 -11.98
N ALA A 561 -2.49 -0.74 -11.58
CA ALA A 561 -3.72 -1.44 -11.21
C ALA A 561 -4.36 -2.14 -12.40
N ILE A 562 -4.36 -1.47 -13.56
CA ILE A 562 -4.87 -2.04 -14.81
C ILE A 562 -4.02 -3.25 -15.22
N ARG A 563 -2.69 -3.12 -15.17
CA ARG A 563 -1.74 -4.21 -15.45
C ARG A 563 -1.89 -5.40 -14.50
N THR A 564 -2.00 -5.13 -13.20
CA THR A 564 -2.21 -6.15 -12.17
C THR A 564 -3.49 -6.93 -12.44
N ASN A 565 -4.56 -6.21 -12.77
CA ASN A 565 -5.86 -6.77 -13.13
C ASN A 565 -5.84 -7.61 -14.41
N ARG A 566 -5.10 -7.17 -15.43
CA ARG A 566 -4.92 -7.91 -16.68
C ARG A 566 -4.24 -9.25 -16.43
N LEU A 567 -3.10 -9.23 -15.73
CA LEU A 567 -2.38 -10.46 -15.39
C LEU A 567 -3.24 -11.39 -14.53
N ALA A 568 -3.97 -10.83 -13.57
CA ALA A 568 -4.88 -11.60 -12.73
C ALA A 568 -5.99 -12.28 -13.56
N PHE A 569 -6.57 -11.57 -14.52
CA PHE A 569 -7.58 -12.12 -15.42
C PHE A 569 -7.04 -13.30 -16.23
N LEU A 570 -5.85 -13.18 -16.83
CA LEU A 570 -5.23 -14.27 -17.60
C LEU A 570 -4.95 -15.52 -16.74
N ILE A 571 -4.42 -15.32 -15.53
CA ILE A 571 -4.20 -16.41 -14.56
C ILE A 571 -5.53 -17.07 -14.17
N GLN A 572 -6.58 -16.28 -13.95
CA GLN A 572 -7.90 -16.78 -13.59
C GLN A 572 -8.54 -17.61 -14.71
N GLN A 573 -8.30 -17.27 -15.98
CA GLN A 573 -8.74 -18.08 -17.13
C GLN A 573 -7.91 -19.35 -17.34
N GLN A 574 -6.90 -19.60 -16.50
CA GLN A 574 -5.93 -20.70 -16.65
C GLN A 574 -5.12 -20.64 -17.96
N ASP A 575 -5.12 -19.50 -18.66
CA ASP A 575 -4.29 -19.29 -19.85
C ASP A 575 -2.89 -18.82 -19.43
N LEU A 576 -2.12 -19.78 -18.91
CA LEU A 576 -0.75 -19.54 -18.44
C LEU A 576 0.21 -19.20 -19.59
N ALA A 577 -0.14 -19.49 -20.84
CA ALA A 577 0.70 -19.13 -21.99
C ALA A 577 0.56 -17.63 -22.29
N ALA A 578 -0.67 -17.14 -22.43
CA ALA A 578 -0.94 -15.72 -22.63
C ALA A 578 -0.46 -14.87 -21.44
N ALA A 579 -0.66 -15.34 -20.20
CA ALA A 579 -0.17 -14.66 -19.00
C ALA A 579 1.35 -14.44 -19.02
N ARG A 580 2.11 -15.44 -19.47
CA ARG A 580 3.58 -15.37 -19.57
C ARG A 580 4.05 -14.43 -20.66
N GLU A 581 3.46 -14.54 -21.85
CA GLU A 581 3.80 -13.64 -22.95
C GLU A 581 3.50 -12.18 -22.57
N TRP A 582 2.34 -11.95 -21.95
CA TRP A 582 1.96 -10.62 -21.50
C TRP A 582 2.92 -10.08 -20.43
N SER A 583 3.27 -10.88 -19.41
CA SER A 583 4.20 -10.46 -18.34
C SER A 583 5.60 -10.19 -18.87
N ALA A 584 6.10 -10.98 -19.82
CA ALA A 584 7.40 -10.74 -20.45
C ALA A 584 7.47 -9.37 -21.17
N ASN A 585 6.36 -8.93 -21.76
CA ASN A 585 6.26 -7.63 -22.44
C ASN A 585 5.97 -6.45 -21.49
N HIS A 586 5.52 -6.73 -20.26
CA HIS A 586 5.04 -5.73 -19.29
C HIS A 586 5.62 -5.93 -17.89
N ALA A 587 6.89 -6.35 -17.80
CA ALA A 587 7.55 -6.69 -16.54
C ALA A 587 7.41 -5.57 -15.49
N ALA A 588 7.12 -5.96 -14.26
CA ALA A 588 6.92 -5.03 -13.17
C ALA A 588 8.19 -4.23 -12.83
N THR A 589 8.02 -2.95 -12.49
CA THR A 589 9.10 -2.14 -11.90
C THR A 589 9.15 -2.31 -10.38
N ASN A 590 10.22 -1.81 -9.74
CA ASN A 590 10.42 -1.95 -8.28
C ASN A 590 9.30 -1.35 -7.42
N GLU A 591 8.53 -0.40 -7.97
CA GLU A 591 7.47 0.33 -7.26
C GLU A 591 6.08 -0.32 -7.41
N GLN A 592 5.99 -1.51 -8.00
CA GLN A 592 4.72 -2.17 -8.35
C GLN A 592 4.50 -3.50 -7.60
N PRO A 593 4.32 -3.48 -6.27
CA PRO A 593 4.28 -4.68 -5.46
C PRO A 593 3.10 -5.60 -5.81
N ALA A 594 1.97 -5.05 -6.27
CA ALA A 594 0.79 -5.86 -6.60
C ALA A 594 1.03 -6.70 -7.86
N LEU A 595 1.60 -6.09 -8.89
CA LEU A 595 1.96 -6.76 -10.13
C LEU A 595 3.06 -7.81 -9.89
N GLN A 596 4.12 -7.46 -9.15
CA GLN A 596 5.20 -8.38 -8.78
C GLN A 596 4.70 -9.62 -8.03
N SER A 597 3.72 -9.45 -7.15
CA SER A 597 3.08 -10.58 -6.46
C SER A 597 2.43 -11.55 -7.45
N ASN A 598 1.68 -11.03 -8.44
CA ASN A 598 1.06 -11.86 -9.47
C ASN A 598 2.08 -12.52 -10.41
N GLU A 599 3.19 -11.85 -10.73
CA GLU A 599 4.29 -12.43 -11.52
C GLU A 599 4.98 -13.59 -10.78
N LEU A 600 5.23 -13.45 -9.48
CA LEU A 600 5.76 -14.55 -8.64
C LEU A 600 4.79 -15.75 -8.61
N LEU A 601 3.49 -15.48 -8.50
CA LEU A 601 2.46 -16.51 -8.57
C LEU A 601 2.45 -17.20 -9.95
N LEU A 602 2.49 -16.42 -11.04
CA LEU A 602 2.54 -16.95 -12.40
C LEU A 602 3.77 -17.84 -12.60
N ALA A 603 4.96 -17.37 -12.19
CA ALA A 603 6.19 -18.16 -12.29
C ALA A 603 6.03 -19.51 -11.56
N ARG A 604 5.38 -19.50 -10.39
CA ARG A 604 5.11 -20.73 -9.64
C ARG A 604 4.12 -21.65 -10.35
N LEU A 605 3.01 -21.13 -10.88
CA LEU A 605 2.00 -21.90 -11.60
C LEU A 605 2.55 -22.48 -12.91
N ALA A 606 3.38 -21.71 -13.61
CA ALA A 606 4.04 -22.11 -14.85
C ALA A 606 5.34 -22.92 -14.64
N GLN A 607 5.72 -23.20 -13.38
CA GLN A 607 6.95 -23.92 -13.00
C GLN A 607 8.24 -23.28 -13.57
N GLN A 608 8.28 -21.95 -13.61
CA GLN A 608 9.42 -21.14 -14.02
C GLN A 608 10.21 -20.61 -12.82
N PRO A 609 11.49 -20.22 -13.01
CA PRO A 609 12.24 -19.51 -11.97
C PRO A 609 11.50 -18.25 -11.53
N ALA A 610 11.47 -18.01 -10.22
CA ALA A 610 10.84 -16.81 -9.68
C ALA A 610 11.61 -15.55 -10.14
N PRO A 611 10.91 -14.49 -10.60
CA PRO A 611 11.56 -13.22 -10.90
C PRO A 611 12.22 -12.64 -9.65
N THR A 612 13.32 -11.90 -9.85
CA THR A 612 14.00 -11.19 -8.77
C THR A 612 13.16 -9.98 -8.37
N VAL A 613 12.78 -9.89 -7.09
CA VAL A 613 12.03 -8.76 -6.54
C VAL A 613 12.75 -8.21 -5.30
N PRO A 614 12.63 -6.90 -5.01
CA PRO A 614 13.26 -6.33 -3.83
C PRO A 614 12.58 -6.84 -2.54
N GLN A 615 13.37 -7.07 -1.49
CA GLN A 615 12.84 -7.38 -0.16
C GLN A 615 12.16 -6.15 0.46
N PRO A 616 11.12 -6.34 1.30
CA PRO A 616 10.46 -5.22 1.97
C PRO A 616 11.37 -4.55 3.01
N GLU A 617 11.20 -3.26 3.20
CA GLU A 617 11.84 -2.52 4.30
C GLU A 617 11.14 -2.82 5.63
N VAL A 618 11.90 -3.30 6.61
CA VAL A 618 11.36 -3.79 7.89
C VAL A 618 10.71 -2.69 8.75
N ASN A 619 11.11 -1.43 8.58
CA ASN A 619 10.68 -0.34 9.47
C ASN A 619 9.42 0.41 9.00
N GLN A 620 8.93 0.16 7.78
CA GLN A 620 7.81 0.92 7.20
C GLN A 620 6.43 0.28 7.43
N GLY A 621 6.39 -0.95 7.96
CA GLY A 621 5.18 -1.77 8.02
C GLY A 621 4.74 -2.29 6.65
N LEU A 622 4.05 -3.44 6.65
CA LEU A 622 3.61 -4.11 5.44
C LEU A 622 2.24 -3.61 4.96
N SER A 623 2.20 -3.03 3.76
CA SER A 623 0.93 -2.87 3.04
C SER A 623 0.46 -4.21 2.47
N LEU A 624 -0.84 -4.34 2.17
CA LEU A 624 -1.41 -5.59 1.65
C LEU A 624 -0.70 -6.11 0.36
N PRO A 625 -0.39 -5.25 -0.64
CA PRO A 625 0.39 -5.68 -1.81
C PRO A 625 1.81 -6.14 -1.46
N THR A 626 2.51 -5.39 -0.59
CA THR A 626 3.89 -5.68 -0.20
C THR A 626 3.96 -6.99 0.60
N PHE A 627 2.99 -7.23 1.48
CA PHE A 627 2.82 -8.50 2.19
C PHE A 627 2.60 -9.65 1.21
N ALA A 628 1.68 -9.52 0.25
CA ALA A 628 1.38 -10.63 -0.66
C ALA A 628 2.57 -10.97 -1.57
N ARG A 629 3.33 -9.96 -2.01
CA ARG A 629 4.59 -10.16 -2.72
C ARG A 629 5.61 -10.90 -1.86
N LEU A 630 5.81 -10.48 -0.61
CA LEU A 630 6.70 -11.17 0.34
C LEU A 630 6.24 -12.62 0.54
N TYR A 631 4.93 -12.84 0.65
CA TYR A 631 4.34 -14.16 0.83
C TYR A 631 4.69 -15.09 -0.34
N HIS A 632 4.44 -14.68 -1.57
CA HIS A 632 4.79 -15.48 -2.75
C HIS A 632 6.31 -15.67 -2.91
N LEU A 633 7.11 -14.64 -2.59
CA LEU A 633 8.56 -14.74 -2.62
C LEU A 633 9.06 -15.79 -1.62
N ALA A 634 8.54 -15.75 -0.39
CA ALA A 634 8.89 -16.71 0.66
C ALA A 634 8.49 -18.15 0.29
N LEU A 635 7.32 -18.34 -0.34
CA LEU A 635 6.92 -19.64 -0.87
C LEU A 635 7.90 -20.15 -1.95
N ALA A 636 8.32 -19.27 -2.87
CA ALA A 636 9.28 -19.62 -3.91
C ALA A 636 10.65 -19.99 -3.31
N HIS A 637 11.19 -19.18 -2.40
CA HIS A 637 12.48 -19.43 -1.76
C HIS A 637 12.46 -20.71 -0.94
N ALA A 638 11.42 -20.92 -0.13
CA ALA A 638 11.33 -22.12 0.69
C ALA A 638 11.26 -23.40 -0.15
N THR A 639 10.48 -23.42 -1.24
CA THR A 639 10.44 -24.59 -2.14
C THR A 639 11.76 -24.79 -2.91
N ALA A 640 12.50 -23.72 -3.18
CA ALA A 640 13.86 -23.76 -3.71
C ALA A 640 14.93 -24.11 -2.65
N ARG A 641 14.54 -24.28 -1.37
CA ARG A 641 15.42 -24.52 -0.21
C ARG A 641 16.39 -23.37 0.06
N ASP A 642 16.02 -22.16 -0.33
CA ASP A 642 16.76 -20.94 -0.02
C ASP A 642 16.29 -20.37 1.34
N THR A 643 17.25 -20.14 2.25
CA THR A 643 17.01 -19.58 3.59
C THR A 643 17.36 -18.09 3.70
N SER A 644 17.66 -17.41 2.59
CA SER A 644 18.06 -16.00 2.55
C SER A 644 17.06 -15.04 3.20
N LEU A 645 15.77 -15.36 3.19
CA LEU A 645 14.70 -14.54 3.80
C LEU A 645 14.52 -14.72 5.30
N LEU A 646 15.22 -15.67 5.93
CA LEU A 646 14.94 -16.09 7.30
C LEU A 646 15.21 -14.96 8.32
N SER A 647 16.24 -14.14 8.10
CA SER A 647 16.50 -12.94 8.92
C SER A 647 15.39 -11.91 8.80
N THR A 648 14.97 -11.60 7.57
CA THR A 648 13.93 -10.60 7.27
C THR A 648 12.59 -11.02 7.86
N LEU A 649 12.19 -12.30 7.70
CA LEU A 649 10.95 -12.82 8.27
C LEU A 649 10.93 -12.76 9.80
N ARG A 650 12.06 -13.06 10.46
CA ARG A 650 12.16 -12.92 11.93
C ARG A 650 11.99 -11.48 12.39
N GLN A 651 12.61 -10.54 11.69
CA GLN A 651 12.51 -9.13 12.05
C GLN A 651 11.08 -8.61 11.87
N LEU A 652 10.43 -8.90 10.74
CA LEU A 652 9.03 -8.52 10.48
C LEU A 652 8.07 -9.15 11.50
N HIS A 653 8.26 -10.43 11.84
CA HIS A 653 7.43 -11.12 12.83
C HIS A 653 7.48 -10.46 14.23
N GLN A 654 8.57 -9.76 14.57
CA GLN A 654 8.74 -9.07 15.85
C GLN A 654 8.17 -7.64 15.87
N GLN A 655 7.75 -7.09 14.72
CA GLN A 655 7.27 -5.71 14.62
C GLN A 655 5.79 -5.59 14.99
N PRO A 656 5.40 -4.73 15.96
CA PRO A 656 3.99 -4.54 16.33
C PRO A 656 3.11 -4.01 15.18
N ILE A 657 3.69 -3.21 14.29
CA ILE A 657 2.99 -2.63 13.13
C ILE A 657 2.48 -3.71 12.15
N ASP A 658 3.13 -4.87 12.12
CA ASP A 658 2.80 -5.99 11.24
C ASP A 658 1.94 -7.07 11.91
N SER A 659 1.37 -6.76 13.08
CA SER A 659 0.54 -7.70 13.86
C SER A 659 -0.64 -8.28 13.06
N ALA A 660 -1.18 -7.54 12.09
CA ALA A 660 -2.24 -8.03 11.19
C ALA A 660 -1.82 -9.24 10.33
N TYR A 661 -0.51 -9.44 10.11
CA TYR A 661 0.05 -10.54 9.31
C TYR A 661 0.81 -11.57 10.15
N HIS A 662 0.68 -11.50 11.48
CA HIS A 662 1.48 -12.30 12.40
C HIS A 662 1.34 -13.81 12.15
N GLU A 663 0.11 -14.28 11.92
CA GLU A 663 -0.17 -15.68 11.62
C GLU A 663 0.58 -16.14 10.35
N GLN A 664 0.49 -15.37 9.27
CA GLN A 664 1.10 -15.72 7.99
C GLN A 664 2.63 -15.60 8.05
N LEU A 665 3.17 -14.61 8.76
CA LEU A 665 4.61 -14.48 8.97
C LEU A 665 5.18 -15.67 9.76
N THR A 666 4.46 -16.13 10.80
CA THR A 666 4.82 -17.36 11.54
C THR A 666 4.82 -18.58 10.64
N PHE A 667 3.79 -18.73 9.80
CA PHE A 667 3.73 -19.79 8.80
C PHE A 667 4.91 -19.75 7.82
N LEU A 668 5.22 -18.59 7.24
CA LEU A 668 6.34 -18.44 6.30
C LEU A 668 7.70 -18.72 6.96
N LEU A 669 7.88 -18.29 8.21
CA LEU A 669 9.08 -18.56 8.99
C LEU A 669 9.25 -20.07 9.24
N ALA A 670 8.20 -20.75 9.70
CA ALA A 670 8.21 -22.20 9.90
C ALA A 670 8.48 -22.95 8.59
N LEU A 671 7.86 -22.51 7.50
CA LEU A 671 8.01 -23.12 6.18
C LEU A 671 9.44 -22.97 5.65
N THR A 672 10.03 -21.79 5.76
CA THR A 672 11.44 -21.52 5.40
C THR A 672 12.40 -22.36 6.24
N GLN A 673 12.13 -22.50 7.54
CA GLN A 673 12.93 -23.36 8.44
C GLN A 673 12.82 -24.84 8.07
N HIS A 674 11.61 -25.32 7.75
CA HIS A 674 11.35 -26.72 7.39
C HIS A 674 12.13 -27.10 6.13
N TYR A 675 11.95 -26.36 5.03
CA TYR A 675 12.63 -26.66 3.78
C TYR A 675 14.12 -26.30 3.79
N GLY A 676 14.56 -25.41 4.69
CA GLY A 676 15.97 -25.16 5.00
C GLY A 676 16.64 -26.23 5.88
N GLY A 677 15.88 -27.25 6.31
CA GLY A 677 16.37 -28.39 7.08
C GLY A 677 16.60 -28.15 8.57
N ARG A 678 15.88 -27.18 9.15
CA ARG A 678 15.78 -26.96 10.60
C ARG A 678 14.42 -27.47 11.09
N LEU A 679 14.22 -28.79 11.01
CA LEU A 679 12.90 -29.41 11.17
C LEU A 679 12.30 -29.21 12.58
N ALA A 680 13.12 -29.29 13.62
CA ALA A 680 12.67 -29.04 15.00
C ALA A 680 12.27 -27.58 15.22
N ALA A 681 13.09 -26.62 14.74
CA ALA A 681 12.76 -25.20 14.84
C ALA A 681 11.46 -24.87 14.09
N ALA A 682 11.24 -25.47 12.92
CA ALA A 682 10.01 -25.31 12.16
C ALA A 682 8.79 -25.81 12.94
N GLN A 683 8.92 -26.94 13.64
CA GLN A 683 7.86 -27.46 14.49
C GLN A 683 7.52 -26.49 15.62
N THR A 684 8.52 -26.04 16.37
CA THR A 684 8.35 -25.07 17.46
C THR A 684 7.74 -23.76 16.95
N THR A 685 8.17 -23.27 15.79
CA THR A 685 7.64 -22.02 15.22
C THR A 685 6.18 -22.16 14.81
N LEU A 686 5.78 -23.29 14.24
CA LEU A 686 4.40 -23.51 13.78
C LEU A 686 3.46 -23.93 14.93
N GLN A 687 3.98 -24.48 16.03
CA GLN A 687 3.21 -25.03 17.14
C GLN A 687 2.10 -24.08 17.66
N PRO A 688 2.34 -22.78 17.91
CA PRO A 688 1.28 -21.88 18.38
C PRO A 688 0.06 -21.83 17.47
N LEU A 689 0.26 -21.95 16.15
CA LEU A 689 -0.83 -21.92 15.16
C LEU A 689 -1.65 -23.22 15.15
N THR A 690 -1.14 -24.30 15.76
CA THR A 690 -1.81 -25.60 15.86
C THR A 690 -2.72 -25.73 17.08
N LEU A 691 -2.62 -24.82 18.07
CA LEU A 691 -3.32 -24.96 19.36
C LEU A 691 -4.80 -24.51 19.33
N GLY A 692 -5.26 -23.88 18.25
CA GLY A 692 -6.65 -23.41 18.11
C GLY A 692 -7.65 -24.49 17.72
N THR A 693 -8.94 -24.13 17.76
CA THR A 693 -10.07 -25.00 17.41
C THR A 693 -10.84 -24.54 16.16
N ASN A 694 -10.30 -23.56 15.43
CA ASN A 694 -10.91 -22.99 14.23
C ASN A 694 -10.36 -23.61 12.93
N ALA A 695 -10.95 -23.26 11.79
CA ALA A 695 -10.55 -23.78 10.48
C ALA A 695 -9.09 -23.44 10.09
N SER A 696 -8.53 -22.31 10.56
CA SER A 696 -7.13 -21.97 10.30
C SER A 696 -6.19 -22.89 11.09
N ALA A 697 -6.48 -23.10 12.38
CA ALA A 697 -5.75 -24.06 13.20
C ALA A 697 -5.84 -25.49 12.63
N ALA A 698 -7.00 -25.87 12.09
CA ALA A 698 -7.19 -27.15 11.40
C ALA A 698 -6.24 -27.34 10.21
N TYR A 699 -6.02 -26.29 9.41
CA TYR A 699 -5.05 -26.29 8.32
C TYR A 699 -3.61 -26.50 8.84
N TYR A 700 -3.20 -25.78 9.89
CA TYR A 700 -1.84 -25.94 10.45
C TYR A 700 -1.64 -27.28 11.17
N GLN A 701 -2.68 -27.83 11.79
CA GLN A 701 -2.68 -29.18 12.35
C GLN A 701 -2.46 -30.22 11.25
N ASN A 702 -3.15 -30.10 10.11
CA ASN A 702 -2.93 -30.97 8.95
C ASN A 702 -1.51 -30.81 8.37
N LEU A 703 -1.03 -29.58 8.22
CA LEU A 703 0.33 -29.30 7.73
C LEU A 703 1.39 -29.94 8.63
N MET A 704 1.31 -29.68 9.93
CA MET A 704 2.21 -30.24 10.93
C MET A 704 2.10 -31.77 10.96
N GLY A 705 0.89 -32.33 10.93
CA GLY A 705 0.67 -33.78 10.85
C GLY A 705 1.36 -34.41 9.64
N THR A 706 1.31 -33.73 8.49
CA THR A 706 1.98 -34.17 7.26
C THR A 706 3.52 -34.13 7.39
N TRP A 707 4.07 -33.12 8.06
CA TRP A 707 5.50 -33.04 8.38
C TRP A 707 5.94 -34.12 9.38
N LEU A 708 5.14 -34.37 10.42
CA LEU A 708 5.41 -35.41 11.41
C LEU A 708 5.34 -36.82 10.80
N LEU A 709 4.41 -37.05 9.87
CA LEU A 709 4.32 -38.29 9.11
C LEU A 709 5.61 -38.54 8.30
N GLN A 710 6.16 -37.48 7.68
CA GLN A 710 7.44 -37.56 6.95
C GLN A 710 8.62 -37.89 7.88
N GLN A 711 8.56 -37.42 9.13
CA GLN A 711 9.57 -37.64 10.17
C GLN A 711 9.36 -38.95 10.95
N GLN A 712 8.43 -39.80 10.51
CA GLN A 712 8.12 -41.10 11.13
C GLN A 712 7.54 -41.00 12.56
N LEU A 713 7.01 -39.82 12.95
CA LEU A 713 6.32 -39.60 14.22
C LEU A 713 4.82 -39.90 14.09
N TYR A 714 4.48 -41.15 13.81
CA TYR A 714 3.14 -41.56 13.38
C TYR A 714 2.04 -41.27 14.41
N THR A 715 2.26 -41.55 15.69
CA THR A 715 1.26 -41.30 16.75
C THR A 715 0.93 -39.80 16.88
N ARG A 716 1.94 -38.93 16.81
CA ARG A 716 1.70 -37.47 16.87
C ARG A 716 1.05 -36.94 15.60
N ALA A 717 1.46 -37.47 14.45
CA ALA A 717 0.83 -37.14 13.18
C ALA A 717 -0.67 -37.50 13.21
N GLU A 718 -1.02 -38.69 13.70
CA GLU A 718 -2.40 -39.14 13.87
C GLU A 718 -3.20 -38.17 14.75
N ASN A 719 -2.69 -37.83 15.95
CA ASN A 719 -3.38 -36.92 16.86
C ASN A 719 -3.67 -35.57 16.20
N LEU A 720 -2.69 -34.99 15.49
CA LEU A 720 -2.89 -33.73 14.78
C LEU A 720 -3.87 -33.84 13.61
N PHE A 721 -3.84 -34.93 12.85
CA PHE A 721 -4.83 -35.15 11.81
C PHE A 721 -6.25 -35.33 12.40
N THR A 722 -6.37 -35.97 13.56
CA THR A 722 -7.64 -36.06 14.30
C THR A 722 -8.15 -34.69 14.71
N SER A 723 -7.30 -33.85 15.30
CA SER A 723 -7.65 -32.46 15.62
C SER A 723 -8.05 -31.69 14.37
N ALA A 724 -7.30 -31.82 13.27
CA ALA A 724 -7.61 -31.15 12.00
C ALA A 724 -9.00 -31.53 11.46
N LEU A 725 -9.38 -32.80 11.57
CA LEU A 725 -10.71 -33.27 11.18
C LEU A 725 -11.81 -32.68 12.06
N VAL A 726 -11.62 -32.70 13.38
CA VAL A 726 -12.58 -32.15 14.34
C VAL A 726 -12.78 -30.64 14.11
N HIS A 727 -11.72 -29.93 13.75
CA HIS A 727 -11.75 -28.48 13.51
C HIS A 727 -12.09 -28.08 12.05
N GLY A 728 -12.48 -29.04 11.21
CA GLY A 728 -13.08 -28.75 9.89
C GLY A 728 -12.16 -28.86 8.67
N TYR A 729 -11.09 -29.67 8.72
CA TYR A 729 -10.19 -29.92 7.59
C TYR A 729 -10.31 -31.37 7.05
N PRO A 730 -11.28 -31.68 6.17
CA PRO A 730 -11.62 -33.06 5.77
C PRO A 730 -10.51 -33.79 5.01
N GLU A 731 -9.60 -33.08 4.34
CA GLU A 731 -8.48 -33.68 3.61
C GLU A 731 -7.47 -34.38 4.53
N ALA A 732 -7.49 -34.09 5.84
CA ALA A 732 -6.65 -34.76 6.82
C ALA A 732 -6.94 -36.28 6.97
N ARG A 733 -8.09 -36.78 6.46
CA ARG A 733 -8.47 -38.21 6.60
C ARG A 733 -7.44 -39.15 6.01
N VAL A 734 -6.94 -38.85 4.82
CA VAL A 734 -5.97 -39.71 4.14
C VAL A 734 -4.66 -39.75 4.92
N GLY A 735 -4.18 -38.59 5.37
CA GLY A 735 -3.00 -38.48 6.24
C GLY A 735 -3.15 -39.26 7.55
N ARG A 736 -4.32 -39.15 8.20
CA ARG A 736 -4.66 -39.91 9.42
C ARG A 736 -4.63 -41.41 9.20
N ALA A 737 -5.23 -41.88 8.10
CA ALA A 737 -5.25 -43.31 7.77
C ALA A 737 -3.83 -43.85 7.51
N TYR A 738 -2.97 -43.07 6.84
CA TYR A 738 -1.56 -43.40 6.72
C TYR A 738 -0.85 -43.46 8.07
N ALA A 739 -1.14 -42.50 8.96
CA ALA A 739 -0.54 -42.47 10.30
C ALA A 739 -0.89 -43.73 11.11
N PHE A 740 -2.17 -44.13 11.16
CA PHE A 740 -2.59 -45.39 11.80
C PHE A 740 -1.90 -46.61 11.20
N ALA A 741 -1.93 -46.72 9.87
CA ALA A 741 -1.40 -47.89 9.20
C ALA A 741 0.11 -48.05 9.41
N LEU A 742 0.88 -46.95 9.35
CA LEU A 742 2.31 -46.94 9.63
C LEU A 742 2.65 -47.12 11.11
N ASN A 743 1.70 -46.84 12.02
CA ASN A 743 1.82 -47.12 13.45
C ASN A 743 1.52 -48.60 13.80
N GLY A 744 1.24 -49.46 12.81
CA GLY A 744 0.91 -50.87 13.04
C GLY A 744 -0.57 -51.14 13.35
N GLU A 745 -1.46 -50.17 13.07
CA GLU A 745 -2.91 -50.26 13.33
C GLU A 745 -3.72 -50.20 12.00
N PRO A 746 -3.56 -51.18 11.09
CA PRO A 746 -4.16 -51.12 9.76
C PRO A 746 -5.69 -51.11 9.77
N GLU A 747 -6.33 -51.75 10.75
CA GLU A 747 -7.80 -51.74 10.90
C GLU A 747 -8.35 -50.35 11.21
N TRP A 748 -7.66 -49.58 12.06
CA TRP A 748 -8.03 -48.20 12.37
C TRP A 748 -7.77 -47.28 11.17
N GLY A 749 -6.71 -47.54 10.41
CA GLY A 749 -6.49 -46.89 9.11
C GLY A 749 -7.62 -47.15 8.11
N ARG A 750 -8.15 -48.38 8.09
CA ARG A 750 -9.23 -48.80 7.18
C ARG A 750 -10.54 -48.08 7.50
N THR A 751 -10.89 -47.97 8.78
CA THR A 751 -12.10 -47.27 9.25
C THR A 751 -12.00 -45.75 9.10
N ALA A 752 -10.79 -45.18 9.14
CA ALA A 752 -10.57 -43.74 8.98
C ALA A 752 -10.79 -43.23 7.53
N LEU A 753 -10.78 -44.11 6.52
CA LEU A 753 -10.93 -43.72 5.12
C LEU A 753 -12.41 -43.54 4.70
N PRO A 754 -12.78 -42.42 4.05
CA PRO A 754 -14.15 -42.18 3.54
C PRO A 754 -14.49 -43.07 2.33
N ALA A 755 -15.70 -42.98 1.78
CA ALA A 755 -16.15 -43.79 0.64
C ALA A 755 -15.23 -43.66 -0.61
N PRO A 756 -15.10 -44.71 -1.45
CA PRO A 756 -14.08 -44.79 -2.51
C PRO A 756 -14.08 -43.62 -3.49
N ASP A 757 -15.26 -43.11 -3.83
CA ASP A 757 -15.45 -42.06 -4.84
C ASP A 757 -14.89 -40.70 -4.40
N SER A 758 -14.69 -40.52 -3.09
CA SER A 758 -14.16 -39.29 -2.48
C SER A 758 -12.64 -39.31 -2.29
N LEU A 759 -11.96 -40.42 -2.58
CA LEU A 759 -10.54 -40.59 -2.34
C LEU A 759 -9.71 -40.11 -3.53
N ASP A 760 -8.61 -39.40 -3.25
CA ASP A 760 -7.56 -39.16 -4.22
C ASP A 760 -6.76 -40.45 -4.52
N TYR A 761 -5.75 -40.36 -5.39
CA TYR A 761 -4.92 -41.51 -5.75
C TYR A 761 -4.26 -42.15 -4.50
N ALA A 762 -3.74 -41.34 -3.58
CA ALA A 762 -3.07 -41.81 -2.37
C ALA A 762 -4.04 -42.56 -1.44
N GLY A 763 -5.27 -42.05 -1.27
CA GLY A 763 -6.31 -42.69 -0.49
C GLY A 763 -6.82 -43.99 -1.12
N ARG A 764 -7.00 -44.04 -2.45
CA ARG A 764 -7.39 -45.27 -3.16
C ARG A 764 -6.33 -46.36 -3.05
N LEU A 765 -5.06 -45.99 -3.23
CA LEU A 765 -3.93 -46.91 -3.08
C LEU A 765 -3.85 -47.46 -1.66
N LEU A 766 -4.00 -46.60 -0.64
CA LEU A 766 -4.01 -47.02 0.76
C LEU A 766 -5.16 -47.97 1.05
N ARG A 767 -6.38 -47.65 0.60
CA ARG A 767 -7.56 -48.52 0.80
C ARG A 767 -7.31 -49.92 0.23
N GLN A 768 -6.79 -50.02 -0.99
CA GLN A 768 -6.48 -51.31 -1.61
C GLN A 768 -5.46 -52.09 -0.76
N VAL A 769 -4.40 -51.42 -0.30
CA VAL A 769 -3.38 -52.04 0.56
C VAL A 769 -3.95 -52.51 1.89
N LEU A 770 -4.84 -51.74 2.52
CA LEU A 770 -5.42 -52.08 3.83
C LEU A 770 -6.43 -53.24 3.78
N THR A 771 -6.91 -53.60 2.59
CA THR A 771 -7.83 -54.73 2.40
C THR A 771 -7.15 -56.03 1.96
N LEU A 772 -5.85 -56.01 1.65
CA LEU A 772 -5.13 -57.18 1.18
C LEU A 772 -4.78 -58.14 2.31
N SER A 773 -5.06 -59.43 2.13
CA SER A 773 -4.50 -60.49 2.94
C SER A 773 -3.19 -61.05 2.36
N TYR A 774 -2.23 -61.38 3.23
CA TYR A 774 -0.99 -62.06 2.86
C TYR A 774 -1.05 -63.55 3.24
N PRO A 775 -0.59 -64.49 2.39
CA PRO A 775 0.03 -64.28 1.07
C PRO A 775 -0.96 -64.29 -0.11
N THR A 776 -2.23 -64.66 0.11
CA THR A 776 -3.22 -64.99 -0.94
C THR A 776 -3.56 -63.82 -1.86
N ASP A 777 -4.14 -62.74 -1.33
CA ASP A 777 -4.54 -61.60 -2.16
C ASP A 777 -3.30 -60.84 -2.65
N TYR A 778 -2.29 -60.75 -1.78
CA TYR A 778 -1.00 -60.14 -2.09
C TYR A 778 -0.37 -60.70 -3.36
N ALA A 779 -0.38 -62.01 -3.58
CA ALA A 779 0.25 -62.64 -4.75
C ALA A 779 -0.35 -62.16 -6.08
N THR A 780 -1.66 -61.90 -6.11
CA THR A 780 -2.41 -61.46 -7.31
C THR A 780 -2.47 -59.95 -7.50
N ALA A 781 -2.08 -59.17 -6.48
CA ALA A 781 -2.15 -57.71 -6.55
C ALA A 781 -1.17 -57.10 -7.58
N PRO A 782 -1.47 -55.91 -8.13
CA PRO A 782 -0.52 -55.18 -8.98
C PRO A 782 0.79 -54.86 -8.25
N ASP A 783 1.91 -54.80 -8.98
CA ASP A 783 3.24 -54.61 -8.38
C ASP A 783 3.37 -53.30 -7.58
N SER A 784 2.68 -52.23 -7.99
CA SER A 784 2.62 -50.97 -7.24
C SER A 784 1.90 -51.15 -5.89
N VAL A 785 0.83 -51.93 -5.85
CA VAL A 785 0.08 -52.23 -4.62
C VAL A 785 0.91 -53.14 -3.72
N LYS A 786 1.57 -54.17 -4.28
CA LYS A 786 2.50 -55.05 -3.53
C LYS A 786 3.64 -54.26 -2.89
N ALA A 787 4.29 -53.38 -3.67
CA ALA A 787 5.36 -52.54 -3.15
C ALA A 787 4.88 -51.61 -2.04
N HIS A 788 3.69 -51.00 -2.20
CA HIS A 788 3.12 -50.12 -1.20
C HIS A 788 2.61 -50.87 0.04
N PHE A 789 2.14 -52.12 -0.12
CA PHE A 789 1.83 -53.02 0.98
C PHE A 789 3.05 -53.27 1.86
N LEU A 790 4.23 -53.53 1.28
CA LEU A 790 5.45 -53.70 2.05
C LEU A 790 5.81 -52.42 2.84
N VAL A 791 5.56 -51.23 2.28
CA VAL A 791 5.78 -49.96 2.98
C VAL A 791 4.87 -49.85 4.21
N VAL A 792 3.56 -50.01 4.00
CA VAL A 792 2.54 -49.70 5.00
C VAL A 792 2.32 -50.85 5.98
N GLN A 793 2.19 -52.07 5.48
CA GLN A 793 1.87 -53.27 6.25
C GLN A 793 3.05 -54.24 6.40
N GLY A 794 4.25 -53.95 5.88
CA GLY A 794 5.36 -54.92 5.91
C GLY A 794 5.79 -55.38 7.31
N SER A 795 5.52 -54.60 8.36
CA SER A 795 5.79 -54.99 9.75
C SER A 795 4.91 -56.15 10.24
N THR A 796 3.77 -56.42 9.60
CA THR A 796 2.88 -57.54 9.95
C THR A 796 3.39 -58.88 9.38
N LEU A 797 4.36 -58.84 8.46
CA LEU A 797 4.96 -60.04 7.88
C LEU A 797 5.98 -60.68 8.83
N PRO A 798 6.14 -62.02 8.78
CA PRO A 798 7.23 -62.69 9.48
C PRO A 798 8.61 -62.16 9.02
N PRO A 799 9.61 -62.03 9.91
CA PRO A 799 10.94 -61.50 9.56
C PRO A 799 11.62 -62.19 8.37
N ALA A 800 11.38 -63.49 8.19
CA ALA A 800 11.93 -64.26 7.07
C ALA A 800 11.40 -63.83 5.70
N GLN A 801 10.22 -63.17 5.63
CA GLN A 801 9.57 -62.79 4.38
C GLN A 801 9.86 -61.35 3.94
N TRP A 802 10.44 -60.51 4.80
CA TRP A 802 10.65 -59.08 4.51
C TRP A 802 11.50 -58.84 3.25
N LEU A 803 12.71 -59.40 3.19
CA LEU A 803 13.62 -59.19 2.05
C LEU A 803 13.18 -59.98 0.79
N PRO A 804 12.81 -61.27 0.88
CA PRO A 804 12.36 -62.02 -0.31
C PRO A 804 11.17 -61.40 -1.02
N ALA A 805 10.15 -60.95 -0.27
CA ALA A 805 8.97 -60.33 -0.86
C ALA A 805 9.30 -59.01 -1.58
N ALA A 806 10.28 -58.25 -1.08
CA ALA A 806 10.72 -57.01 -1.71
C ALA A 806 11.60 -57.27 -2.96
N VAL A 807 12.51 -58.24 -2.91
CA VAL A 807 13.41 -58.60 -4.03
C VAL A 807 12.64 -59.15 -5.23
N ALA A 808 11.55 -59.89 -4.99
CA ALA A 808 10.71 -60.47 -6.02
C ALA A 808 9.99 -59.43 -6.92
N LEU A 809 9.91 -58.17 -6.49
CA LEU A 809 9.25 -57.10 -7.24
C LEU A 809 10.09 -56.59 -8.43
N PRO A 810 9.47 -56.00 -9.47
CA PRO A 810 10.21 -55.46 -10.61
C PRO A 810 11.01 -54.21 -10.23
N ALA A 811 12.05 -53.91 -11.02
CA ALA A 811 13.02 -52.85 -10.73
C ALA A 811 12.41 -51.45 -10.56
N SER A 812 11.23 -51.18 -11.14
CA SER A 812 10.55 -49.88 -11.05
C SER A 812 10.02 -49.56 -9.65
N VAL A 813 9.62 -50.57 -8.86
CA VAL A 813 9.04 -50.40 -7.51
C VAL A 813 9.85 -51.09 -6.41
N ARG A 814 10.73 -52.02 -6.78
CA ARG A 814 11.63 -52.74 -5.87
C ARG A 814 12.40 -51.83 -4.90
N PRO A 815 13.01 -50.69 -5.32
CA PRO A 815 13.73 -49.83 -4.38
C PRO A 815 12.85 -49.29 -3.25
N VAL A 816 11.58 -49.00 -3.53
CA VAL A 816 10.63 -48.48 -2.51
C VAL A 816 10.31 -49.57 -1.49
N ALA A 817 10.06 -50.79 -1.95
CA ALA A 817 9.82 -51.94 -1.08
C ALA A 817 11.05 -52.29 -0.23
N LEU A 818 12.24 -52.33 -0.86
CA LEU A 818 13.51 -52.61 -0.17
C LEU A 818 13.82 -51.57 0.90
N LEU A 819 13.72 -50.28 0.59
CA LEU A 819 14.01 -49.20 1.55
C LEU A 819 13.05 -49.20 2.74
N ALA A 820 11.86 -49.78 2.61
CA ALA A 820 10.95 -49.97 3.74
C ALA A 820 11.30 -51.19 4.62
N GLN A 821 11.86 -52.27 4.03
CA GLN A 821 12.16 -53.50 4.76
C GLN A 821 13.59 -53.56 5.33
N LEU A 822 14.58 -52.99 4.63
CA LEU A 822 15.99 -53.12 5.02
C LEU A 822 16.28 -52.61 6.44
N PRO A 823 15.72 -51.48 6.92
CA PRO A 823 15.92 -51.06 8.31
C PRO A 823 15.38 -52.09 9.33
N ARG A 824 14.21 -52.67 9.08
CA ARG A 824 13.59 -53.70 9.95
C ARG A 824 14.44 -54.97 9.98
N ALA A 825 14.94 -55.39 8.81
CA ALA A 825 15.81 -56.56 8.69
C ALA A 825 17.13 -56.38 9.45
N LEU A 826 17.71 -55.16 9.45
CA LEU A 826 18.89 -54.83 10.26
C LEU A 826 18.61 -54.91 11.76
N GLU A 827 17.46 -54.42 12.23
CA GLU A 827 17.08 -54.42 13.64
C GLU A 827 16.93 -55.83 14.22
N VAL A 828 16.54 -56.83 13.40
CA VAL A 828 16.43 -58.24 13.79
C VAL A 828 17.70 -59.05 13.47
N GLY A 829 18.79 -58.38 13.06
CA GLY A 829 20.11 -59.01 12.89
C GLY A 829 20.35 -59.71 11.54
N GLN A 830 19.54 -59.46 10.51
CA GLN A 830 19.75 -60.01 9.15
C GLN A 830 20.84 -59.25 8.36
N VAL A 831 21.98 -58.98 8.98
CA VAL A 831 23.02 -58.06 8.49
C VAL A 831 23.62 -58.52 7.15
N ALA A 832 23.93 -59.81 6.99
CA ALA A 832 24.54 -60.34 5.77
C ALA A 832 23.64 -60.17 4.53
N SER A 833 22.35 -60.46 4.67
CA SER A 833 21.35 -60.29 3.60
C SER A 833 21.18 -58.82 3.22
N VAL A 834 21.17 -57.93 4.22
CA VAL A 834 21.10 -56.47 3.97
C VAL A 834 22.34 -55.98 3.23
N ARG A 835 23.55 -56.40 3.63
CA ARG A 835 24.81 -56.04 2.97
C ARG A 835 24.78 -56.40 1.49
N GLN A 836 24.43 -57.64 1.17
CA GLN A 836 24.36 -58.12 -0.21
C GLN A 836 23.39 -57.27 -1.05
N ILE A 837 22.22 -56.94 -0.51
CA ILE A 837 21.23 -56.12 -1.23
C ILE A 837 21.73 -54.68 -1.41
N VAL A 838 22.34 -54.08 -0.39
CA VAL A 838 22.87 -52.71 -0.48
C VAL A 838 23.98 -52.63 -1.53
N GLU A 839 24.87 -53.62 -1.60
CA GLU A 839 25.93 -53.68 -2.60
C GLU A 839 25.40 -53.85 -4.04
N GLN A 840 24.31 -54.60 -4.21
CA GLN A 840 23.72 -54.88 -5.52
C GLN A 840 22.77 -53.79 -6.03
N ALA A 841 21.99 -53.15 -5.13
CA ALA A 841 20.85 -52.33 -5.51
C ALA A 841 21.00 -50.83 -5.19
N ALA A 842 21.92 -50.45 -4.30
CA ALA A 842 22.03 -49.05 -3.87
C ALA A 842 22.84 -48.20 -4.87
N PRO A 843 22.33 -47.03 -5.31
CA PRO A 843 23.06 -46.13 -6.20
C PRO A 843 24.30 -45.53 -5.52
N PRO A 844 25.30 -45.00 -6.25
CA PRO A 844 26.51 -44.43 -5.65
C PRO A 844 26.21 -43.37 -4.56
N PRO A 845 26.95 -43.32 -3.44
CA PRO A 845 26.64 -42.43 -2.31
C PRO A 845 26.51 -40.95 -2.65
N ALA A 846 27.31 -40.45 -3.60
CA ALA A 846 27.31 -39.04 -4.02
C ALA A 846 26.13 -38.66 -4.95
N THR A 847 25.28 -39.62 -5.34
CA THR A 847 24.15 -39.38 -6.25
C THR A 847 23.16 -38.40 -5.62
N LYS A 848 22.92 -37.25 -6.27
CA LYS A 848 22.02 -36.20 -5.77
C LYS A 848 20.55 -36.50 -6.04
N SER A 849 19.98 -37.48 -5.33
CA SER A 849 18.54 -37.78 -5.40
C SER A 849 17.97 -38.16 -4.03
N ARG A 850 16.66 -37.91 -3.81
CA ARG A 850 15.96 -38.32 -2.56
C ARG A 850 16.08 -39.84 -2.34
N LEU A 851 16.03 -40.63 -3.41
CA LEU A 851 16.16 -42.08 -3.34
C LEU A 851 17.58 -42.50 -2.90
N ALA A 852 18.63 -41.89 -3.47
CA ALA A 852 20.00 -42.17 -3.07
C ALA A 852 20.27 -41.76 -1.61
N SER A 853 19.71 -40.64 -1.16
CA SER A 853 19.74 -40.23 0.24
C SER A 853 19.15 -41.29 1.18
N ARG A 854 18.00 -41.87 0.83
CA ARG A 854 17.38 -42.95 1.62
C ARG A 854 18.24 -44.22 1.66
N TRP A 855 18.91 -44.57 0.57
CA TRP A 855 19.90 -45.64 0.55
C TRP A 855 21.14 -45.33 1.41
N ASN A 856 21.60 -44.08 1.44
CA ASN A 856 22.69 -43.66 2.30
C ASN A 856 22.32 -43.76 3.79
N VAL A 857 21.07 -43.53 4.16
CA VAL A 857 20.59 -43.83 5.53
C VAL A 857 20.72 -45.33 5.83
N VAL A 858 20.32 -46.21 4.91
CA VAL A 858 20.48 -47.66 5.14
C VAL A 858 21.96 -48.07 5.20
N ARG A 859 22.83 -47.50 4.35
CA ARG A 859 24.29 -47.71 4.40
C ARG A 859 24.88 -47.30 5.74
N GLY A 860 24.53 -46.11 6.24
CA GLY A 860 25.02 -45.65 7.54
C GLY A 860 24.61 -46.58 8.67
N LYS A 861 23.35 -47.03 8.69
CA LYS A 861 22.88 -48.05 9.65
C LYS A 861 23.65 -49.37 9.54
N LEU A 862 23.89 -49.85 8.32
CA LEU A 862 24.65 -51.07 8.06
C LEU A 862 26.10 -50.94 8.55
N TYR A 863 26.78 -49.85 8.21
CA TYR A 863 28.17 -49.61 8.64
C TYR A 863 28.29 -49.49 10.16
N LEU A 864 27.32 -48.87 10.83
CA LEU A 864 27.28 -48.84 12.29
C LEU A 864 27.07 -50.24 12.89
N ALA A 865 26.16 -51.04 12.32
CA ALA A 865 25.92 -52.41 12.78
C ALA A 865 27.15 -53.33 12.60
N GLU A 866 27.97 -53.08 11.57
CA GLU A 866 29.21 -53.81 11.28
C GLU A 866 30.46 -53.20 11.90
N GLN A 867 30.34 -52.06 12.59
CA GLN A 867 31.47 -51.28 13.12
C GLN A 867 32.50 -50.86 12.05
N ARG A 868 32.03 -50.58 10.83
CA ARG A 868 32.82 -50.15 9.66
C ARG A 868 32.99 -48.62 9.63
N TRP A 869 33.89 -48.13 10.47
CA TRP A 869 34.06 -46.68 10.72
C TRP A 869 34.65 -45.91 9.53
N ASP A 870 35.56 -46.51 8.76
CA ASP A 870 36.18 -45.87 7.61
C ASP A 870 35.16 -45.61 6.48
N GLU A 871 34.30 -46.59 6.20
CA GLU A 871 33.23 -46.46 5.23
C GLU A 871 32.15 -45.48 5.69
N LEU A 872 31.87 -45.42 7.00
CA LEU A 872 31.00 -44.40 7.58
C LEU A 872 31.60 -43.00 7.40
N GLN A 873 32.92 -42.84 7.57
CA GLN A 873 33.62 -41.56 7.32
C GLN A 873 33.51 -41.13 5.87
N GLN A 874 33.71 -42.07 4.94
CA GLN A 874 33.56 -41.80 3.51
C GLN A 874 32.11 -41.41 3.16
N LEU A 875 31.12 -42.08 3.76
CA LEU A 875 29.71 -41.78 3.56
C LEU A 875 29.32 -40.40 4.09
N VAL A 876 29.78 -40.02 5.28
CA VAL A 876 29.50 -38.71 5.87
C VAL A 876 30.18 -37.59 5.07
N SER A 877 31.39 -37.82 4.55
CA SER A 877 32.14 -36.79 3.81
C SER A 877 31.65 -36.59 2.37
N THR A 878 31.24 -37.65 1.68
CA THR A 878 30.93 -37.61 0.23
C THR A 878 29.48 -37.96 -0.12
N GLY A 879 28.74 -38.54 0.83
CA GLY A 879 27.37 -38.97 0.63
C GLY A 879 26.38 -37.80 0.54
N TYR A 880 25.41 -37.92 -0.37
CA TYR A 880 24.30 -36.98 -0.43
C TYR A 880 23.21 -37.35 0.58
N PHE A 881 22.83 -36.41 1.44
CA PHE A 881 21.67 -36.50 2.31
C PHE A 881 20.70 -35.36 1.99
N SER A 882 19.45 -35.70 1.70
CA SER A 882 18.40 -34.71 1.51
C SER A 882 17.95 -34.09 2.84
N VAL A 883 17.22 -32.98 2.76
CA VAL A 883 16.71 -32.23 3.91
C VAL A 883 15.98 -33.13 4.93
N THR A 884 15.20 -34.09 4.47
CA THR A 884 14.42 -35.03 5.32
C THR A 884 15.30 -36.04 6.04
N ASP A 885 16.46 -36.39 5.46
CA ASP A 885 17.39 -37.37 6.01
C ASP A 885 18.58 -36.71 6.73
N ARG A 886 18.60 -35.36 6.79
CA ARG A 886 19.61 -34.59 7.52
C ARG A 886 19.72 -34.99 9.00
N PRO A 887 18.62 -35.30 9.73
CA PRO A 887 18.72 -35.83 11.09
C PRO A 887 19.63 -37.07 11.18
N LYS A 888 19.48 -38.03 10.27
CA LYS A 888 20.30 -39.26 10.21
C LYS A 888 21.76 -38.97 9.89
N TYR A 889 22.01 -38.03 8.96
CA TYR A 889 23.37 -37.54 8.69
C TYR A 889 24.04 -36.97 9.96
N LEU A 890 23.32 -36.12 10.72
CA LEU A 890 23.84 -35.54 11.95
C LEU A 890 24.15 -36.63 13.00
N THR A 891 23.33 -37.68 13.07
CA THR A 891 23.59 -38.84 13.94
C THR A 891 24.89 -39.53 13.55
N TYR A 892 25.10 -39.82 12.26
CA TYR A 892 26.34 -40.44 11.78
C TYR A 892 27.55 -39.56 12.03
N GLN A 893 27.43 -38.26 11.81
CA GLN A 893 28.50 -37.29 12.08
C GLN A 893 28.87 -37.25 13.57
N ALA A 894 27.89 -37.25 14.47
CA ALA A 894 28.12 -37.21 15.91
C ALA A 894 28.76 -38.51 16.44
N LEU A 895 28.26 -39.67 15.98
CA LEU A 895 28.82 -40.98 16.31
C LEU A 895 30.26 -41.14 15.84
N LEU A 896 30.57 -40.66 14.63
CA LEU A 896 31.92 -40.68 14.08
C LEU A 896 32.86 -39.77 14.87
N ALA A 897 32.40 -38.58 15.26
CA ALA A 897 33.18 -37.69 16.11
C ALA A 897 33.51 -38.31 17.47
N ALA A 898 32.56 -39.04 18.08
CA ALA A 898 32.80 -39.76 19.33
C ALA A 898 33.81 -40.89 19.17
N HIS A 899 33.81 -41.59 18.03
CA HIS A 899 34.77 -42.66 17.75
C HIS A 899 36.20 -42.13 17.57
N VAL A 900 36.38 -41.03 16.81
CA VAL A 900 37.71 -40.48 16.50
C VAL A 900 38.30 -39.70 17.69
N GLN A 901 37.51 -38.81 18.32
CA GLN A 901 38.01 -37.94 19.39
C GLN A 901 36.91 -37.51 20.37
N SER A 902 36.73 -38.31 21.43
CA SER A 902 35.67 -38.15 22.45
C SER A 902 35.56 -36.73 23.05
N THR A 903 36.66 -36.00 23.21
CA THR A 903 36.65 -34.62 23.75
C THR A 903 36.06 -33.56 22.82
N THR A 904 36.00 -33.81 21.51
CA THR A 904 35.47 -32.87 20.51
C THR A 904 34.03 -33.18 20.07
N ALA A 905 33.51 -34.34 20.44
CA ALA A 905 32.19 -34.85 20.04
C ALA A 905 31.00 -34.15 20.73
N ASP A 906 31.24 -33.40 21.81
CA ASP A 906 30.23 -32.65 22.56
C ASP A 906 29.45 -31.64 21.69
N LYS A 907 30.16 -30.95 20.77
CA LYS A 907 29.56 -29.99 19.84
C LYS A 907 28.61 -30.67 18.83
N PRO A 908 29.03 -31.71 18.08
CA PRO A 908 28.13 -32.49 17.22
C PRO A 908 26.88 -33.02 17.93
N PHE A 909 27.01 -33.57 19.14
CA PHE A 909 25.86 -34.05 19.90
C PHE A 909 24.93 -32.92 20.35
N THR A 910 25.46 -31.77 20.75
CA THR A 910 24.64 -30.59 21.07
C THR A 910 23.84 -30.11 19.86
N VAL A 911 24.46 -30.09 18.66
CA VAL A 911 23.75 -29.76 17.41
C VAL A 911 22.70 -30.82 17.09
N LEU A 912 23.02 -32.11 17.24
CA LEU A 912 22.10 -33.21 17.01
C LEU A 912 20.85 -33.10 17.90
N LEU A 913 21.03 -32.89 19.20
CA LEU A 913 19.94 -32.73 20.17
C LEU A 913 19.09 -31.48 19.96
N ARG A 914 19.60 -30.48 19.24
CA ARG A 914 18.86 -29.26 18.89
C ARG A 914 18.09 -29.43 17.58
N GLU A 915 18.72 -30.01 16.56
CA GLU A 915 18.16 -30.07 15.20
C GLU A 915 17.32 -31.34 14.95
N ALA A 916 17.58 -32.42 15.69
CA ALA A 916 16.93 -33.73 15.55
C ALA A 916 16.50 -34.37 16.89
N PRO A 917 15.81 -33.64 17.80
CA PRO A 917 15.35 -34.18 19.08
C PRO A 917 14.29 -35.29 18.95
N PHE A 918 13.71 -35.46 17.76
CA PHE A 918 12.67 -36.44 17.46
C PHE A 918 13.18 -37.80 16.97
N GLU A 919 14.49 -37.96 16.75
CA GLU A 919 15.08 -39.21 16.27
C GLU A 919 15.52 -40.09 17.45
N PRO A 920 14.84 -41.21 17.79
CA PRO A 920 15.17 -41.99 18.98
C PRO A 920 16.60 -42.51 18.99
N GLU A 921 17.10 -43.00 17.86
CA GLU A 921 18.49 -43.46 17.70
C GLU A 921 19.51 -42.35 17.99
N ALA A 922 19.19 -41.12 17.60
CA ALA A 922 20.05 -39.96 17.84
C ALA A 922 20.12 -39.61 19.32
N ILE A 923 18.96 -39.63 19.99
CA ILE A 923 18.85 -39.36 21.43
C ILE A 923 19.58 -40.44 22.23
N LEU A 924 19.39 -41.71 21.90
CA LEU A 924 20.08 -42.83 22.57
C LEU A 924 21.60 -42.71 22.40
N ALA A 925 22.07 -42.46 21.17
CA ALA A 925 23.49 -42.25 20.91
C ALA A 925 24.08 -41.11 21.75
N ALA A 926 23.34 -40.00 21.90
CA ALA A 926 23.76 -38.87 22.73
C ALA A 926 23.77 -39.25 24.22
N ALA A 927 22.73 -39.93 24.71
CA ALA A 927 22.64 -40.37 26.09
C ALA A 927 23.76 -41.35 26.46
N ASP A 928 24.06 -42.31 25.58
CA ASP A 928 25.17 -43.26 25.76
C ASP A 928 26.52 -42.55 25.76
N PHE A 929 26.75 -41.61 24.84
CA PHE A 929 27.95 -40.79 24.80
C PHE A 929 28.16 -40.00 26.11
N TYR A 930 27.14 -39.29 26.58
CA TYR A 930 27.22 -38.51 27.81
C TYR A 930 27.37 -39.38 29.05
N THR A 931 26.71 -40.54 29.09
CA THR A 931 26.88 -41.53 30.17
C THR A 931 28.31 -42.07 30.21
N ASN A 932 28.91 -42.38 29.05
CA ASN A 932 30.30 -42.83 28.95
C ASN A 932 31.32 -41.76 29.38
N GLN A 933 30.95 -40.48 29.29
CA GLN A 933 31.76 -39.36 29.81
C GLN A 933 31.42 -38.99 31.26
N GLN A 934 30.62 -39.78 31.97
CA GLN A 934 30.13 -39.50 33.33
C GLN A 934 29.33 -38.19 33.45
N LYS A 935 28.82 -37.65 32.33
CA LYS A 935 27.96 -36.46 32.28
C LYS A 935 26.48 -36.86 32.41
N TYR A 936 26.12 -37.50 33.53
CA TYR A 936 24.81 -38.14 33.71
C TYR A 936 23.62 -37.17 33.58
N GLN A 937 23.77 -35.92 34.05
CA GLN A 937 22.71 -34.91 33.89
C GLN A 937 22.41 -34.61 32.41
N GLN A 938 23.44 -34.52 31.56
CA GLN A 938 23.25 -34.25 30.14
C GLN A 938 22.60 -35.43 29.41
N ALA A 939 22.96 -36.67 29.81
CA ALA A 939 22.30 -37.88 29.31
C ALA A 939 20.81 -37.91 29.69
N TYR A 940 20.50 -37.57 30.95
CA TYR A 940 19.12 -37.44 31.43
C TYR A 940 18.33 -36.38 30.65
N ASP A 941 18.88 -35.16 30.51
CA ASP A 941 18.22 -34.05 29.81
C ASP A 941 17.98 -34.37 28.31
N ALA A 942 18.92 -35.08 27.67
CA ALA A 942 18.76 -35.57 26.30
C ALA A 942 17.58 -36.53 26.17
N LEU A 943 17.43 -37.47 27.11
CA LEU A 943 16.35 -38.46 27.14
C LEU A 943 14.99 -37.81 27.44
N VAL A 944 14.94 -36.84 28.36
CA VAL A 944 13.74 -36.02 28.61
C VAL A 944 13.29 -35.35 27.32
N ARG A 945 14.20 -34.64 26.64
CA ARG A 945 13.89 -33.97 25.37
C ARG A 945 13.45 -34.97 24.28
N GLY A 946 14.04 -36.16 24.22
CA GLY A 946 13.61 -37.19 23.28
C GLY A 946 12.18 -37.69 23.55
N LEU A 947 11.83 -37.90 24.82
CA LEU A 947 10.49 -38.33 25.23
C LEU A 947 9.43 -37.23 25.01
N GLU A 948 9.82 -35.95 25.02
CA GLU A 948 8.93 -34.86 24.59
C GLU A 948 8.48 -35.02 23.14
N TYR A 949 9.25 -35.69 22.26
CA TYR A 949 8.87 -35.92 20.86
C TYR A 949 8.28 -37.32 20.62
N ALA A 950 8.83 -38.33 21.28
CA ALA A 950 8.42 -39.73 21.12
C ALA A 950 8.08 -40.38 22.48
N PRO A 951 6.97 -39.98 23.12
CA PRO A 951 6.65 -40.40 24.48
C PRO A 951 6.37 -41.91 24.63
N ASN A 952 6.00 -42.58 23.53
CA ASN A 952 5.72 -44.02 23.51
C ASN A 952 6.90 -44.86 22.99
N SER A 953 8.07 -44.26 22.79
CA SER A 953 9.25 -45.01 22.37
C SER A 953 9.73 -45.90 23.50
N THR A 954 9.52 -47.20 23.38
CA THR A 954 9.93 -48.19 24.40
C THR A 954 11.45 -48.17 24.61
N GLN A 955 12.23 -47.91 23.58
CA GLN A 955 13.68 -47.78 23.68
C GLN A 955 14.09 -46.55 24.50
N LEU A 956 13.47 -45.39 24.25
CA LEU A 956 13.75 -44.16 25.01
C LEU A 956 13.25 -44.27 26.45
N LEU A 957 12.07 -44.85 26.68
CA LEU A 957 11.53 -45.06 28.02
C LEU A 957 12.44 -45.98 28.84
N ARG A 958 12.93 -47.09 28.26
CA ARG A 958 13.90 -47.99 28.91
C ARG A 958 15.18 -47.22 29.28
N ALA A 959 15.74 -46.46 28.35
CA ALA A 959 16.95 -45.68 28.60
C ALA A 959 16.73 -44.58 29.66
N TYR A 960 15.60 -43.89 29.62
CA TYR A 960 15.21 -42.86 30.59
C TYR A 960 15.11 -43.42 32.00
N VAL A 961 14.39 -44.54 32.18
CA VAL A 961 14.28 -45.24 33.48
C VAL A 961 15.66 -45.54 34.05
N LEU A 962 16.56 -46.08 33.24
CA LEU A 962 17.93 -46.39 33.68
C LEU A 962 18.75 -45.13 33.98
N ALA A 963 18.55 -44.04 33.24
CA ALA A 963 19.25 -42.77 33.43
C ALA A 963 18.80 -42.02 34.69
N THR A 964 17.63 -42.32 35.27
CA THR A 964 17.17 -41.72 36.55
C THR A 964 18.04 -42.11 37.75
N LEU A 965 18.67 -43.28 37.70
CA LEU A 965 19.47 -43.82 38.81
C LEU A 965 20.74 -42.99 39.09
N PRO A 966 21.65 -42.75 38.12
CA PRO A 966 22.89 -42.03 38.38
C PRO A 966 22.70 -40.54 38.70
N VAL A 967 21.56 -39.94 38.37
CA VAL A 967 21.21 -38.54 38.71
C VAL A 967 20.42 -38.41 40.02
N GLY A 968 20.15 -39.53 40.72
CA GLY A 968 19.45 -39.53 42.01
C GLY A 968 17.93 -39.32 41.93
N LEU A 969 17.32 -39.44 40.75
CA LEU A 969 15.89 -39.18 40.49
C LEU A 969 15.05 -40.46 40.39
N SER A 970 15.35 -41.49 41.20
CA SER A 970 14.71 -42.82 41.10
C SER A 970 13.17 -42.82 41.21
N THR A 971 12.56 -41.82 41.85
CA THR A 971 11.09 -41.66 41.93
C THR A 971 10.45 -41.36 40.56
N TYR A 972 11.19 -40.72 39.66
CA TYR A 972 10.76 -40.40 38.30
C TYR A 972 10.71 -41.61 37.36
N ALA A 973 11.24 -42.77 37.78
CA ALA A 973 11.13 -44.02 37.03
C ALA A 973 9.74 -44.67 37.09
N THR A 974 8.90 -44.29 38.06
CA THR A 974 7.62 -44.96 38.36
C THR A 974 6.63 -44.91 37.19
N ASP A 975 6.33 -43.72 36.66
CA ASP A 975 5.37 -43.55 35.58
C ASP A 975 5.87 -44.17 34.25
N PRO A 976 7.12 -43.97 33.83
CA PRO A 976 7.68 -44.66 32.66
C PRO A 976 7.67 -46.18 32.79
N LEU A 977 7.89 -46.74 33.98
CA LEU A 977 7.80 -48.19 34.22
C LEU A 977 6.37 -48.69 34.02
N ASN A 978 5.36 -47.95 34.51
CA ASN A 978 3.95 -48.27 34.26
C ASN A 978 3.60 -48.20 32.77
N GLN A 979 4.13 -47.20 32.06
CA GLN A 979 3.93 -47.06 30.62
C GLN A 979 4.62 -48.20 29.85
N LEU A 980 5.85 -48.57 30.21
CA LEU A 980 6.55 -49.73 29.65
C LEU A 980 5.80 -51.03 29.89
N ARG A 981 5.15 -51.19 31.04
CA ARG A 981 4.30 -52.36 31.32
C ARG A 981 3.14 -52.50 30.35
N ALA A 982 2.57 -51.38 29.89
CA ALA A 982 1.50 -51.38 28.91
C ALA A 982 1.99 -51.57 27.46
N LEU A 983 3.21 -51.15 27.15
CA LEU A 983 3.79 -51.15 25.80
C LEU A 983 4.61 -52.41 25.46
N LEU A 984 5.10 -53.14 26.46
CA LEU A 984 5.94 -54.32 26.28
C LEU A 984 5.19 -55.62 26.48
N SER A 985 5.70 -56.70 25.88
CA SER A 985 5.24 -58.05 26.20
C SER A 985 5.55 -58.39 27.67
N PRO A 986 4.72 -59.21 28.36
CA PRO A 986 4.98 -59.63 29.73
C PRO A 986 6.41 -60.16 30.00
N PRO A 987 7.01 -61.02 29.15
CA PRO A 987 8.38 -61.49 29.38
C PRO A 987 9.42 -60.38 29.21
N GLU A 988 9.28 -59.51 28.21
CA GLU A 988 10.23 -58.40 28.00
C GLU A 988 10.19 -57.39 29.15
N TYR A 989 9.00 -57.09 29.66
CA TYR A 989 8.86 -56.20 30.82
C TYR A 989 9.53 -56.80 32.06
N ALA A 990 9.33 -58.09 32.32
CA ALA A 990 9.97 -58.77 33.45
C ALA A 990 11.50 -58.76 33.35
N THR A 991 12.06 -59.02 32.16
CA THR A 991 13.51 -58.94 31.93
C THR A 991 14.06 -57.54 32.18
N PHE A 992 13.37 -56.51 31.67
CA PHE A 992 13.81 -55.13 31.86
C PHE A 992 13.68 -54.66 33.32
N LEU A 993 12.59 -55.04 34.01
CA LEU A 993 12.40 -54.69 35.42
C LEU A 993 13.51 -55.28 36.30
N ALA A 994 13.87 -56.55 36.08
CA ALA A 994 14.99 -57.19 36.78
C ALA A 994 16.32 -56.45 36.54
N GLN A 995 16.56 -55.98 35.31
CA GLN A 995 17.73 -55.17 34.98
C GLN A 995 17.75 -53.84 35.74
N TYR A 996 16.60 -53.16 35.83
CA TYR A 996 16.47 -51.90 36.59
C TYR A 996 16.70 -52.10 38.09
N GLU A 997 16.06 -53.11 38.69
CA GLU A 997 16.19 -53.41 40.12
C GLU A 997 17.63 -53.80 40.49
N ALA A 998 18.30 -54.60 39.65
CA ALA A 998 19.70 -54.95 39.85
C ALA A 998 20.61 -53.72 39.85
N ARG A 999 20.40 -52.77 38.91
CA ARG A 999 21.18 -51.52 38.87
C ARG A 999 20.86 -50.59 40.05
N ARG A 1000 19.60 -50.52 40.47
CA ARG A 1000 19.19 -49.74 41.65
C ARG A 1000 19.84 -50.27 42.92
N ALA A 1001 19.80 -51.59 43.12
CA ALA A 1001 20.40 -52.27 44.27
C ALA A 1001 21.91 -52.04 44.35
N ALA A 1002 22.62 -52.14 43.22
CA ALA A 1002 24.06 -51.87 43.13
C ALA A 1002 24.41 -50.42 43.48
N LEU A 1003 23.55 -49.46 43.10
CA LEU A 1003 23.77 -48.05 43.41
C LEU A 1003 23.55 -47.76 44.90
N THR A 1004 22.53 -48.38 45.52
CA THR A 1004 22.30 -48.27 46.98
C THR A 1004 23.44 -48.86 47.81
N THR A 1005 24.03 -49.99 47.39
CA THR A 1005 25.19 -50.58 48.09
C THR A 1005 26.45 -49.72 47.96
N ALA A 1006 26.66 -49.08 46.80
CA ALA A 1006 27.78 -48.16 46.58
C ALA A 1006 27.66 -46.85 47.39
N THR A 1007 26.44 -46.39 47.68
CA THR A 1007 26.19 -45.24 48.55
C THR A 1007 26.19 -45.58 50.04
N GLU A 1008 25.81 -46.80 50.42
CA GLU A 1008 25.85 -47.28 51.81
C GLU A 1008 27.30 -47.52 52.30
N SER A 1009 28.25 -47.82 51.42
CA SER A 1009 29.67 -47.99 51.81
C SER A 1009 30.43 -46.68 52.09
N TRP A 1010 29.76 -45.52 51.97
CA TRP A 1010 30.31 -44.19 52.24
C TRP A 1010 29.72 -43.51 53.50
N ASN A 1011 28.70 -44.11 54.12
CA ASN A 1011 28.20 -43.76 55.45
C ASN A 1011 28.79 -44.73 56.48
#